data_AF-A0AAQ1R584-F1
#
_entry.id   AF-A0AAQ1R584-F1
#
_cell.length_a   1.000
_cell.length_b   1.000
_cell.length_c   1.000
_cell.angle_alpha   90.00
_cell.angle_beta   90.00
_cell.angle_gamma   90.00
#
_symmetry.space_group_name_H-M   'P 1'
#
loop_
_entity.id
_entity.type
_entity.pdbx_description
1 polymer ?
#
loop_
_entity_poly.entity_id
_entity_poly.type
_entity_poly.pdbx_seq_one_letter_code
_entity_poly.pdbx_strand_id
1 'polypeptide(L)'
;MKRLIIRPFMVFNGEYEDTIRNREGVINTSKLMEKILFDSEYLHYDRNRAVIINNGRRTDVFKQLRTFAEDIDLETEMLLFYFCGHGCPDYTSNKLYLAMKDTDFDYASDNGIAAETINEIITQYHIRYYAIILDCCHAGMHSLGSPNKAIYSISINDYSDSKGAFFIPTIDASSSFSTVEIEGKQYSPFSYYFFKTLQEGVENQFKRVSFKELYDNVKIHFKKKHIELPPPDQKGELFNVAIWENLKYRNVGNGYIPEEAENTLNVLLIKSAIEHPIKFDDFGIPLGLWVLKDYIEKYSMDIRIEIYDERLELQKAGENNYAREQVLKKYDEIIKEYDVVGVSMSSSEVCPGIKKLKIAKKEGKITTAGGIFTSSNEKYLLETGVVDYVIPGVGTSALRKLLEWLLKQKRIKQNKESTGKEYQIEKNNELSGVATIDNLQSFFVPTDVGLSNMSFGTWSIIIDRYKPFLYDDDLKAYKMDIFSARGCKGTCTFCSVQKECGRQISYRSETSVIAEVKNLYKKGFTYFSLKDEDCLNDENHFLKIIRNVQFPGIRFKVRTRVDHLLDRRDLLQELSDLGVIEIQYGIESFDYMLLNGVSKGIKKKQIDKIKKFIMANADFNIIANCSFILGLSGETEEYYDELFSFVKEIYDYSDKCKPKIYINFLTPHPLSSSFKVTRNYKMITTDLNYFTHKFPIGFYEQEDGVGYTIREKMIDTYEKIIRYTDSTKFNPSLREGIGYEHLEAFLVGNKYILDDPQLPNYCEGE
;
A
#
# COMPACT_ATOMS: atom_id res chain seq x y z
N MET A 1 13.42 2.57 -1.14
CA MET A 1 14.10 1.48 -1.90
C MET A 1 15.61 1.71 -2.04
N LYS A 2 16.44 0.66 -1.95
CA LYS A 2 17.83 0.72 -2.46
C LYS A 2 17.80 1.09 -3.95
N ARG A 3 18.81 1.83 -4.43
CA ARG A 3 19.00 2.21 -5.84
C ARG A 3 18.79 0.97 -6.72
N LEU A 4 17.83 1.02 -7.65
CA LEU A 4 17.66 -0.04 -8.63
C LEU A 4 18.92 -0.12 -9.49
N ILE A 5 19.63 -1.24 -9.45
CA ILE A 5 20.89 -1.42 -10.18
C ILE A 5 20.56 -2.03 -11.53
N ILE A 6 20.83 -1.29 -12.60
CA ILE A 6 20.69 -1.81 -13.97
C ILE A 6 21.78 -2.85 -14.20
N ARG A 7 21.37 -4.04 -14.63
CA ARG A 7 22.23 -5.16 -15.03
C ARG A 7 22.12 -5.37 -16.54
N PRO A 8 23.08 -4.84 -17.32
CA PRO A 8 23.05 -4.94 -18.77
C PRO A 8 23.42 -6.34 -19.24
N PHE A 9 22.55 -6.93 -20.05
CA PHE A 9 22.85 -8.07 -20.90
C PHE A 9 22.72 -7.62 -22.36
N MET A 10 23.84 -7.38 -23.02
CA MET A 10 23.86 -6.74 -24.34
C MET A 10 24.51 -7.65 -25.39
N VAL A 11 23.86 -7.78 -26.55
CA VAL A 11 24.31 -8.59 -27.67
C VAL A 11 24.44 -7.70 -28.91
N PHE A 12 25.65 -7.65 -29.47
CA PHE A 12 25.99 -6.88 -30.66
C PHE A 12 26.54 -7.82 -31.72
N ASN A 13 25.74 -8.14 -32.73
CA ASN A 13 26.14 -9.04 -33.81
C ASN A 13 26.28 -8.26 -35.11
N GLY A 14 27.52 -7.97 -35.46
CA GLY A 14 27.91 -7.31 -36.72
C GLY A 14 28.62 -8.25 -37.69
N GLU A 15 29.07 -9.43 -37.25
CA GLU A 15 29.73 -10.43 -38.09
C GLU A 15 28.96 -11.75 -38.05
N TYR A 16 28.72 -12.28 -39.24
CA TYR A 16 27.96 -13.50 -39.49
C TYR A 16 28.81 -14.45 -40.34
N GLU A 17 28.54 -15.75 -40.27
CA GLU A 17 29.15 -16.73 -41.17
C GLU A 17 28.80 -16.45 -42.64
N ASP A 18 27.59 -15.92 -42.90
CA ASP A 18 27.27 -15.22 -44.15
C ASP A 18 27.85 -13.78 -44.15
N THR A 19 29.07 -13.66 -44.66
CA THR A 19 29.81 -12.39 -44.70
C THR A 19 29.11 -11.24 -45.43
N ILE A 20 28.17 -11.51 -46.34
CA ILE A 20 27.40 -10.47 -47.07
C ILE A 20 26.51 -9.68 -46.10
N ARG A 21 26.12 -10.31 -44.99
CA ARG A 21 25.27 -9.73 -43.95
C ARG A 21 26.04 -8.95 -42.90
N ASN A 22 27.37 -8.89 -42.98
CA ASN A 22 28.19 -8.15 -42.03
C ASN A 22 27.84 -6.66 -41.97
N ARG A 23 27.97 -6.10 -40.78
CA ARG A 23 27.63 -4.73 -40.41
C ARG A 23 28.68 -4.18 -39.45
N GLU A 24 29.71 -3.56 -40.01
CA GLU A 24 30.76 -2.90 -39.23
C GLU A 24 30.19 -1.86 -38.25
N GLY A 25 29.10 -1.20 -38.64
CA GLY A 25 28.40 -0.22 -37.80
C GLY A 25 27.92 -0.76 -36.46
N VAL A 26 27.57 -2.04 -36.36
CA VAL A 26 27.15 -2.67 -35.09
C VAL A 26 28.35 -2.79 -34.14
N ILE A 27 29.52 -3.16 -34.67
CA ILE A 27 30.76 -3.31 -33.90
C ILE A 27 31.25 -1.95 -33.39
N ASN A 28 31.19 -0.92 -34.23
CA ASN A 28 31.55 0.44 -33.83
C ASN A 28 30.61 0.98 -32.75
N THR A 29 29.30 0.70 -32.86
CA THR A 29 28.31 1.02 -31.82
C THR A 29 28.63 0.32 -30.50
N SER A 30 28.98 -0.97 -30.53
CA SER A 30 29.35 -1.71 -29.32
C SER A 30 30.52 -1.06 -28.59
N LYS A 31 31.58 -0.69 -29.32
CA LYS A 31 32.75 0.02 -28.75
C LYS A 31 32.37 1.39 -28.14
N LEU A 32 31.50 2.15 -28.81
CA LEU A 32 31.00 3.43 -28.30
C LEU A 32 30.22 3.23 -26.98
N MET A 33 29.34 2.24 -26.96
CA MET A 33 28.56 1.88 -25.78
C MET A 33 29.46 1.46 -24.62
N GLU A 34 30.44 0.59 -24.85
CA GLU A 34 31.36 0.15 -23.79
C GLU A 34 32.09 1.33 -23.15
N LYS A 35 32.54 2.28 -23.99
CA LYS A 35 33.12 3.52 -23.50
C LYS A 35 32.14 4.28 -22.61
N ILE A 36 30.89 4.47 -23.04
CA ILE A 36 29.89 5.27 -22.30
C ILE A 36 29.44 4.58 -21.00
N LEU A 37 29.30 3.26 -20.98
CA LEU A 37 28.83 2.55 -19.80
C LEU A 37 29.93 2.43 -18.73
N PHE A 38 31.16 2.09 -19.07
CA PHE A 38 32.18 1.68 -18.08
C PHE A 38 33.24 2.74 -17.80
N ASP A 39 33.40 3.74 -18.67
CA ASP A 39 34.35 4.82 -18.41
C ASP A 39 33.87 5.68 -17.24
N SER A 40 34.80 6.00 -16.34
CA SER A 40 34.61 6.92 -15.23
C SER A 40 34.16 8.31 -15.65
N GLU A 41 34.50 8.76 -16.87
CA GLU A 41 34.07 10.04 -17.43
C GLU A 41 32.54 10.09 -17.69
N TYR A 42 31.90 8.93 -17.82
CA TYR A 42 30.47 8.80 -18.13
C TYR A 42 29.70 8.08 -17.02
N LEU A 43 29.16 6.88 -17.25
CA LEU A 43 28.22 6.25 -16.31
C LEU A 43 28.89 5.35 -15.25
N HIS A 44 30.17 4.98 -15.42
CA HIS A 44 30.96 4.19 -14.47
C HIS A 44 30.24 2.93 -13.92
N TYR A 45 29.63 2.13 -14.79
CA TYR A 45 29.03 0.86 -14.40
C TYR A 45 30.10 -0.15 -13.97
N ASP A 46 29.75 -1.01 -13.02
CA ASP A 46 30.59 -2.15 -12.67
C ASP A 46 30.59 -3.15 -13.82
N ARG A 47 31.75 -3.32 -14.47
CA ARG A 47 31.94 -4.25 -15.59
C ARG A 47 31.63 -5.70 -15.19
N ASN A 48 31.81 -6.09 -13.93
CA ASN A 48 31.52 -7.44 -13.46
C ASN A 48 30.02 -7.74 -13.38
N ARG A 49 29.17 -6.71 -13.41
CA ARG A 49 27.71 -6.81 -13.33
C ARG A 49 27.01 -6.69 -14.68
N ALA A 50 27.78 -6.63 -15.77
CA ALA A 50 27.29 -6.54 -17.14
C ALA A 50 27.83 -7.71 -17.99
N VAL A 51 27.01 -8.19 -18.92
CA VAL A 51 27.42 -9.14 -19.95
C VAL A 51 27.30 -8.46 -21.31
N ILE A 52 28.40 -8.45 -22.07
CA ILE A 52 28.44 -7.91 -23.43
C ILE A 52 29.01 -8.97 -24.34
N ILE A 53 28.22 -9.35 -25.34
CA ILE A 53 28.59 -10.37 -26.30
C ILE A 53 28.66 -9.73 -27.68
N ASN A 54 29.87 -9.74 -28.25
CA ASN A 54 30.10 -9.30 -29.63
C ASN A 54 30.21 -10.54 -30.53
N ASN A 55 29.40 -10.61 -31.58
CA ASN A 55 29.38 -11.70 -32.55
C ASN A 55 29.22 -13.08 -31.88
N GLY A 56 28.25 -13.16 -30.97
CA GLY A 56 27.97 -14.36 -30.21
C GLY A 56 27.27 -15.43 -31.04
N ARG A 57 27.63 -16.70 -30.81
CA ARG A 57 26.88 -17.85 -31.32
C ARG A 57 25.64 -18.11 -30.47
N ARG A 58 24.60 -18.71 -31.04
CA ARG A 58 23.32 -18.98 -30.37
C ARG A 58 23.49 -19.65 -29.02
N THR A 59 24.25 -20.75 -28.98
CA THR A 59 24.44 -21.56 -27.77
C THR A 59 25.10 -20.77 -26.65
N ASP A 60 26.10 -19.96 -26.97
CA ASP A 60 26.85 -19.16 -26.00
C ASP A 60 26.01 -18.03 -25.42
N VAL A 61 25.31 -17.29 -26.28
CA VAL A 61 24.42 -16.18 -25.87
C VAL A 61 23.30 -16.72 -24.98
N PHE A 62 22.67 -17.81 -25.40
CA PHE A 62 21.55 -18.40 -24.67
C PHE A 62 21.96 -18.92 -23.29
N LYS A 63 23.11 -19.60 -23.20
CA LYS A 63 23.64 -20.11 -21.93
C LYS A 63 23.97 -18.96 -20.98
N GLN A 64 24.66 -17.93 -21.47
CA GLN A 64 25.01 -16.76 -20.66
C GLN A 64 23.77 -16.00 -20.19
N LEU A 65 22.75 -15.85 -21.04
CA LEU A 65 21.51 -15.16 -20.66
C LEU A 65 20.79 -15.89 -19.52
N ARG A 66 20.75 -17.23 -19.54
CA ARG A 66 20.17 -18.01 -18.43
C ARG A 66 20.95 -17.84 -17.14
N THR A 67 22.26 -18.00 -17.19
CA THR A 67 23.11 -17.82 -15.99
C THR A 67 23.03 -16.39 -15.45
N PHE A 68 22.97 -15.39 -16.33
CA PHE A 68 22.81 -14.01 -15.94
C PHE A 68 21.44 -13.75 -15.31
N ALA A 69 20.36 -14.29 -15.88
CA ALA A 69 19.02 -14.18 -15.33
C ALA A 69 18.87 -14.85 -13.96
N GLU A 70 19.54 -15.99 -13.74
CA GLU A 70 19.61 -16.68 -12.44
C GLU A 70 20.28 -15.85 -11.34
N ASP A 71 21.27 -15.02 -11.72
CA ASP A 71 22.08 -14.24 -10.79
C ASP A 71 21.47 -12.87 -10.44
N ILE A 72 20.38 -12.47 -11.09
CA ILE A 72 19.72 -11.18 -10.83
C ILE A 72 19.06 -11.18 -9.44
N ASP A 73 19.41 -10.17 -8.62
CA ASP A 73 18.70 -9.88 -7.39
C ASP A 73 17.30 -9.32 -7.70
N LEU A 74 16.27 -10.12 -7.43
CA LEU A 74 14.86 -9.80 -7.72
C LEU A 74 14.31 -8.59 -6.95
N GLU A 75 15.01 -8.11 -5.91
CA GLU A 75 14.60 -6.96 -5.11
C GLU A 75 15.28 -5.65 -5.55
N THR A 76 16.56 -5.72 -5.94
CA THR A 76 17.39 -4.52 -6.14
C THR A 76 17.92 -4.35 -7.56
N GLU A 77 17.83 -5.37 -8.41
CA GLU A 77 18.42 -5.38 -9.75
C GLU A 77 17.37 -5.45 -10.86
N MET A 78 17.74 -4.89 -12.00
CA MET A 78 16.91 -4.83 -13.20
C MET A 78 17.65 -5.40 -14.40
N LEU A 79 17.04 -6.34 -15.11
CA LEU A 79 17.56 -6.84 -16.38
C LEU A 79 17.41 -5.76 -17.46
N LEU A 80 18.51 -5.30 -18.05
CA LEU A 80 18.47 -4.56 -19.32
C LEU A 80 18.96 -5.49 -20.43
N PHE A 81 18.04 -6.10 -21.17
CA PHE A 81 18.36 -6.85 -22.37
C PHE A 81 18.47 -5.90 -23.56
N TYR A 82 19.62 -5.86 -24.24
CA TYR A 82 19.85 -5.03 -25.41
C TYR A 82 20.33 -5.89 -26.57
N PHE A 83 19.70 -5.79 -27.73
CA PHE A 83 20.15 -6.45 -28.96
C PHE A 83 20.36 -5.43 -30.07
N CYS A 84 21.49 -5.50 -30.76
CA CYS A 84 21.78 -4.74 -31.97
C CYS A 84 22.34 -5.69 -33.05
N GLY A 85 21.66 -5.77 -34.19
CA GLY A 85 22.00 -6.71 -35.25
C GLY A 85 20.86 -6.93 -36.23
N HIS A 86 20.86 -8.07 -36.93
CA HIS A 86 19.74 -8.42 -37.82
C HIS A 86 18.59 -9.09 -37.08
N GLY A 87 17.37 -8.70 -37.46
CA GLY A 87 16.15 -9.41 -37.11
C GLY A 87 15.70 -10.23 -38.32
N CYS A 88 15.49 -11.52 -38.13
CA CYS A 88 15.07 -12.46 -39.16
C CYS A 88 13.60 -12.83 -38.90
N PRO A 89 12.65 -12.22 -39.63
CA PRO A 89 11.24 -12.56 -39.52
C PRO A 89 10.96 -13.94 -40.16
N ASP A 90 10.37 -14.87 -39.41
CA ASP A 90 9.76 -16.08 -39.97
C ASP A 90 8.25 -15.88 -40.13
N TYR A 91 7.85 -15.63 -41.37
CA TYR A 91 6.46 -15.39 -41.75
C TYR A 91 5.57 -16.63 -41.65
N THR A 92 6.15 -17.83 -41.56
CA THR A 92 5.38 -19.07 -41.42
C THR A 92 4.97 -19.32 -39.97
N SER A 93 5.89 -19.12 -39.02
CA SER A 93 5.63 -19.29 -37.58
C SER A 93 5.20 -18.01 -36.87
N ASN A 94 5.23 -16.86 -37.55
CA ASN A 94 4.94 -15.56 -36.96
C ASN A 94 5.90 -15.19 -35.81
N LYS A 95 7.16 -15.65 -35.89
CA LYS A 95 8.21 -15.36 -34.91
C LYS A 95 9.38 -14.54 -35.44
N LEU A 96 9.84 -13.59 -34.62
CA LEU A 96 11.04 -12.81 -34.88
C LEU A 96 12.24 -13.52 -34.25
N TYR A 97 13.25 -13.83 -35.06
CA TYR A 97 14.51 -14.38 -34.59
C TYR A 97 15.61 -13.30 -34.61
N LEU A 98 16.30 -13.16 -33.49
CA LEU A 98 17.49 -12.33 -33.35
C LEU A 98 18.68 -13.10 -33.94
N ALA A 99 19.32 -12.54 -34.97
CA ALA A 99 20.40 -13.20 -35.67
C ALA A 99 21.68 -13.29 -34.82
N MET A 100 22.16 -14.51 -34.66
CA MET A 100 23.42 -14.89 -34.04
C MET A 100 24.51 -15.03 -35.10
N LYS A 101 25.78 -15.14 -34.69
CA LYS A 101 26.91 -15.28 -35.62
C LYS A 101 26.75 -16.48 -36.55
N ASP A 102 26.22 -17.57 -36.01
CA ASP A 102 25.96 -18.86 -36.65
C ASP A 102 24.53 -18.98 -37.22
N THR A 103 23.79 -17.87 -37.33
CA THR A 103 22.43 -17.90 -37.88
C THR A 103 22.46 -18.03 -39.41
N ASP A 104 21.67 -18.99 -39.90
CA ASP A 104 21.29 -19.12 -41.29
C ASP A 104 20.06 -18.23 -41.52
N PHE A 105 20.19 -17.24 -42.39
CA PHE A 105 19.13 -16.25 -42.61
C PHE A 105 17.92 -16.83 -43.35
N ASP A 106 18.09 -17.92 -44.09
CA ASP A 106 17.00 -18.62 -44.76
C ASP A 106 16.26 -19.57 -43.80
N TYR A 107 16.95 -20.04 -42.75
CA TYR A 107 16.44 -20.98 -41.74
C TYR A 107 16.64 -20.48 -40.30
N ALA A 108 16.30 -19.22 -40.04
CA ALA A 108 16.62 -18.55 -38.77
C ALA A 108 16.01 -19.22 -37.51
N SER A 109 15.00 -20.08 -37.67
CA SER A 109 14.46 -20.92 -36.60
C SER A 109 15.49 -21.87 -35.98
N ASP A 110 16.42 -22.35 -36.79
CA ASP A 110 17.30 -23.45 -36.44
C ASP A 110 18.45 -22.97 -35.55
N ASN A 111 18.92 -21.75 -35.80
CA ASN A 111 20.13 -21.19 -35.20
C ASN A 111 20.04 -19.70 -34.84
N GLY A 112 18.86 -19.07 -34.94
CA GLY A 112 18.57 -17.76 -34.33
C GLY A 112 17.97 -17.87 -32.92
N ILE A 113 17.95 -16.78 -32.15
CA ILE A 113 17.24 -16.72 -30.86
C ILE A 113 15.88 -16.07 -31.05
N ALA A 114 14.79 -16.79 -30.82
CA ALA A 114 13.45 -16.21 -30.87
C ALA A 114 13.33 -15.09 -29.81
N ALA A 115 12.80 -13.93 -30.19
CA ALA A 115 12.63 -12.80 -29.28
C ALA A 115 11.73 -13.16 -28.06
N GLU A 116 10.74 -14.04 -28.28
CA GLU A 116 9.87 -14.59 -27.22
C GLU A 116 10.64 -15.33 -26.12
N THR A 117 11.82 -15.90 -26.43
CA THR A 117 12.65 -16.59 -25.43
C THR A 117 13.02 -15.67 -24.27
N ILE A 118 13.16 -14.36 -24.53
CA ILE A 118 13.50 -13.40 -23.48
C ILE A 118 12.36 -13.33 -22.46
N ASN A 119 11.10 -13.38 -22.92
CA ASN A 119 9.93 -13.46 -22.04
C ASN A 119 9.91 -14.78 -21.26
N GLU A 120 10.22 -15.89 -21.92
CA GLU A 120 10.29 -17.20 -21.27
C GLU A 120 11.29 -17.18 -20.11
N ILE A 121 12.45 -16.54 -20.30
CA ILE A 121 13.49 -16.39 -19.27
C ILE A 121 13.01 -15.47 -18.15
N ILE A 122 12.46 -14.30 -18.47
CA ILE A 122 11.89 -13.38 -17.46
C ILE A 122 10.84 -14.09 -16.61
N THR A 123 9.98 -14.89 -17.26
CA THR A 123 8.92 -15.66 -16.60
C THR A 123 9.49 -16.78 -15.75
N GLN A 124 10.41 -17.58 -16.30
CA GLN A 124 11.02 -18.72 -15.62
C GLN A 124 11.75 -18.29 -14.35
N TYR A 125 12.51 -17.19 -14.42
CA TYR A 125 13.32 -16.69 -13.30
C TYR A 125 12.62 -15.61 -12.47
N HIS A 126 11.35 -15.31 -12.73
CA HIS A 126 10.53 -14.36 -11.97
C HIS A 126 11.16 -12.95 -11.87
N ILE A 127 11.83 -12.50 -12.94
CA ILE A 127 12.51 -11.20 -12.96
C ILE A 127 11.49 -10.08 -12.80
N ARG A 128 11.64 -9.30 -11.72
CA ARG A 128 10.68 -8.27 -11.33
C ARG A 128 10.79 -6.97 -12.13
N TYR A 129 12.02 -6.55 -12.43
CA TYR A 129 12.30 -5.31 -13.15
C TYR A 129 13.10 -5.63 -14.41
N TYR A 130 12.60 -5.22 -15.57
CA TYR A 130 13.31 -5.48 -16.82
C TYR A 130 13.03 -4.43 -17.92
N ALA A 131 13.98 -4.27 -18.83
CA ALA A 131 13.83 -3.53 -20.06
C ALA A 131 14.44 -4.31 -21.22
N ILE A 132 13.75 -4.34 -22.36
CA ILE A 132 14.19 -5.05 -23.56
C ILE A 132 14.28 -4.05 -24.70
N ILE A 133 15.49 -3.78 -25.21
CA ILE A 133 15.77 -2.90 -26.35
C ILE A 133 16.20 -3.75 -27.54
N LEU A 134 15.44 -3.72 -28.64
CA LEU A 134 15.77 -4.44 -29.88
C LEU A 134 16.03 -3.45 -31.03
N ASP A 135 17.30 -3.18 -31.32
CA ASP A 135 17.75 -2.40 -32.49
C ASP A 135 18.02 -3.34 -33.67
N CYS A 136 16.94 -3.82 -34.29
CA CYS A 136 16.99 -4.73 -35.44
C CYS A 136 15.78 -4.59 -36.37
N CYS A 137 15.93 -5.06 -37.61
CA CYS A 137 14.87 -5.09 -38.62
C CYS A 137 13.61 -5.80 -38.11
N HIS A 138 12.43 -5.34 -38.53
CA HIS A 138 11.13 -6.00 -38.26
C HIS A 138 10.70 -6.12 -36.79
N ALA A 139 11.44 -5.54 -35.85
CA ALA A 139 11.15 -5.62 -34.42
C ALA A 139 9.79 -5.01 -34.01
N GLY A 140 9.22 -4.08 -34.81
CA GLY A 140 8.01 -3.31 -34.45
C GLY A 140 6.99 -3.13 -35.57
N MET A 141 6.84 -4.12 -36.46
CA MET A 141 5.94 -4.05 -37.64
C MET A 141 4.43 -4.03 -37.31
N HIS A 142 4.05 -3.82 -36.04
CA HIS A 142 2.67 -3.79 -35.54
C HIS A 142 2.03 -2.39 -35.59
N SER A 143 2.81 -1.31 -35.76
CA SER A 143 2.39 0.07 -35.50
C SER A 143 2.04 0.92 -36.73
N LEU A 144 2.34 0.45 -37.95
CA LEU A 144 2.30 1.24 -39.19
C LEU A 144 1.26 0.69 -40.18
N GLY A 145 -0.03 0.66 -39.80
CA GLY A 145 -1.20 0.70 -40.70
C GLY A 145 -1.29 -0.20 -41.95
N SER A 146 -0.38 -1.17 -42.14
CA SER A 146 -0.26 -1.94 -43.38
C SER A 146 -1.26 -3.10 -43.43
N PRO A 147 -1.81 -3.49 -44.59
CA PRO A 147 -2.92 -4.44 -44.70
C PRO A 147 -2.59 -5.87 -44.26
N ASN A 148 -1.31 -6.24 -44.20
CA ASN A 148 -0.84 -7.55 -43.72
C ASN A 148 -0.65 -7.51 -42.19
N LYS A 149 -1.78 -7.62 -41.49
CA LYS A 149 -1.89 -7.53 -40.02
C LYS A 149 -1.27 -8.74 -39.30
N ALA A 150 -0.54 -8.40 -38.24
CA ALA A 150 -0.07 -9.26 -37.14
C ALA A 150 1.06 -10.22 -37.49
N ILE A 151 2.30 -9.73 -37.57
CA ILE A 151 3.45 -10.66 -37.71
C ILE A 151 4.34 -10.75 -36.47
N TYR A 152 4.59 -9.71 -35.66
CA TYR A 152 5.42 -9.89 -34.46
C TYR A 152 4.98 -8.98 -33.31
N SER A 153 4.34 -9.54 -32.28
CA SER A 153 4.22 -8.91 -30.96
C SER A 153 4.81 -9.87 -29.94
N ILE A 154 5.71 -9.36 -29.10
CA ILE A 154 6.21 -10.09 -27.95
C ILE A 154 5.08 -10.07 -26.91
N SER A 155 4.13 -11.00 -27.03
CA SER A 155 3.02 -11.12 -26.09
C SER A 155 3.55 -11.60 -24.74
N ILE A 156 3.41 -10.77 -23.72
CA ILE A 156 3.72 -11.13 -22.34
C ILE A 156 2.40 -11.38 -21.62
N ASN A 157 2.34 -12.53 -20.96
CA ASN A 157 1.26 -12.87 -20.05
C ASN A 157 1.22 -11.88 -18.87
N ASP A 158 0.02 -11.37 -18.56
CA ASP A 158 -0.21 -10.45 -17.45
C ASP A 158 0.12 -11.13 -16.12
N TYR A 159 1.28 -10.84 -15.54
CA TYR A 159 1.59 -11.13 -14.14
C TYR A 159 1.53 -9.83 -13.34
N SER A 160 0.77 -9.84 -12.25
CA SER A 160 0.46 -8.66 -11.43
C SER A 160 1.68 -8.00 -10.76
N ASP A 161 2.83 -8.67 -10.75
CA ASP A 161 3.99 -8.30 -9.92
C ASP A 161 5.25 -7.91 -10.73
N SER A 162 5.30 -8.19 -12.04
CA SER A 162 6.42 -7.83 -12.90
C SER A 162 6.26 -6.41 -13.48
N LYS A 163 7.26 -5.54 -13.28
CA LYS A 163 7.33 -4.22 -13.88
C LYS A 163 8.35 -4.25 -15.02
N GLY A 164 7.88 -4.18 -16.27
CA GLY A 164 8.73 -4.11 -17.47
C GLY A 164 8.68 -2.74 -18.14
N ALA A 165 9.64 -2.44 -19.00
CA ALA A 165 9.54 -1.43 -20.05
C ALA A 165 9.99 -2.06 -21.38
N PHE A 166 9.15 -2.00 -22.42
CA PHE A 166 9.52 -2.49 -23.76
C PHE A 166 10.08 -1.36 -24.60
N PHE A 167 11.18 -1.64 -25.28
CA PHE A 167 11.85 -0.75 -26.19
C PHE A 167 11.97 -1.41 -27.56
N ILE A 168 11.22 -0.89 -28.52
CA ILE A 168 11.31 -1.33 -29.91
C ILE A 168 11.58 -0.10 -30.78
N PRO A 169 12.83 0.31 -30.96
CA PRO A 169 13.19 1.24 -32.02
C PRO A 169 13.12 0.51 -33.36
N THR A 170 12.00 0.65 -34.05
CA THR A 170 11.84 0.05 -35.37
C THR A 170 12.28 1.06 -36.44
N ILE A 171 13.23 0.65 -37.28
CA ILE A 171 13.53 1.31 -38.56
C ILE A 171 12.90 0.43 -39.63
N ASP A 172 12.08 1.03 -40.49
CA ASP A 172 11.34 0.35 -41.55
C ASP A 172 12.31 -0.31 -42.56
N ALA A 173 12.02 -1.56 -42.92
CA ALA A 173 12.77 -2.36 -43.88
C ALA A 173 12.74 -1.78 -45.30
N SER A 174 11.85 -0.81 -45.57
CA SER A 174 11.73 -0.10 -46.85
C SER A 174 12.73 1.05 -47.01
N SER A 175 13.31 1.54 -45.91
CA SER A 175 14.39 2.53 -45.96
C SER A 175 15.72 1.78 -46.00
N SER A 176 16.42 1.84 -47.13
CA SER A 176 17.80 1.36 -47.27
C SER A 176 18.59 1.69 -46.01
N PHE A 177 18.93 0.66 -45.22
CA PHE A 177 19.47 0.74 -43.86
C PHE A 177 20.62 1.74 -43.78
N SER A 178 20.29 2.96 -43.36
CA SER A 178 21.19 4.10 -43.39
C SER A 178 22.06 4.05 -42.14
N THR A 179 23.27 3.50 -42.24
CA THR A 179 24.27 3.73 -41.19
C THR A 179 24.45 5.23 -40.99
N VAL A 180 24.67 5.69 -39.75
CA VAL A 180 25.13 7.06 -39.55
C VAL A 180 26.65 7.06 -39.62
N GLU A 181 27.19 7.90 -40.51
CA GLU A 181 28.64 8.09 -40.61
C GLU A 181 29.04 9.30 -39.77
N ILE A 182 29.95 9.08 -38.83
CA ILE A 182 30.50 10.09 -37.93
C ILE A 182 32.02 9.90 -37.95
N GLU A 183 32.75 10.95 -38.33
CA GLU A 183 34.22 10.95 -38.37
C GLU A 183 34.80 9.76 -39.19
N GLY A 184 34.15 9.41 -40.31
CA GLY A 184 34.58 8.32 -41.18
C GLY A 184 34.28 6.91 -40.66
N LYS A 185 33.50 6.77 -39.57
CA LYS A 185 33.03 5.48 -39.04
C LYS A 185 31.52 5.36 -39.16
N GLN A 186 31.06 4.18 -39.55
CA GLN A 186 29.65 3.84 -39.58
C GLN A 186 29.17 3.36 -38.20
N TYR A 187 27.92 3.66 -37.86
CA TYR A 187 27.23 3.20 -36.64
C TYR A 187 25.79 2.80 -36.92
N SER A 188 25.20 1.96 -36.06
CA SER A 188 23.74 1.77 -36.02
C SER A 188 23.06 3.08 -35.56
N PRO A 189 22.14 3.67 -36.33
CA PRO A 189 21.60 5.00 -36.05
C PRO A 189 20.88 5.11 -34.71
N PHE A 190 19.99 4.17 -34.39
CA PHE A 190 19.23 4.25 -33.14
C PHE A 190 20.17 4.09 -31.96
N SER A 191 20.94 3.01 -31.93
CA SER A 191 21.91 2.78 -30.85
C SER A 191 22.88 3.94 -30.69
N TYR A 192 23.39 4.50 -31.79
CA TYR A 192 24.30 5.65 -31.75
C TYR A 192 23.66 6.82 -31.01
N TYR A 193 22.47 7.26 -31.45
CA TYR A 193 21.80 8.40 -30.80
C TYR A 193 21.37 8.05 -29.37
N PHE A 194 20.95 6.83 -29.09
CA PHE A 194 20.57 6.39 -27.73
C PHE A 194 21.76 6.53 -26.76
N PHE A 195 22.90 5.93 -27.11
CA PHE A 195 24.09 6.02 -26.26
C PHE A 195 24.66 7.45 -26.25
N LYS A 196 24.58 8.19 -27.36
CA LYS A 196 24.99 9.59 -27.41
C LYS A 196 24.15 10.46 -26.49
N THR A 197 22.84 10.26 -26.44
CA THR A 197 21.95 10.94 -25.48
C THR A 197 22.29 10.56 -24.04
N LEU A 198 22.63 9.31 -23.75
CA LEU A 198 23.15 8.93 -22.43
C LEU A 198 24.45 9.66 -22.09
N GLN A 199 25.36 9.81 -23.06
CA GLN A 199 26.64 10.51 -22.92
C GLN A 199 26.47 12.02 -22.68
N GLU A 200 25.62 12.67 -23.47
CA GLU A 200 25.40 14.13 -23.45
C GLU A 200 24.42 14.54 -22.34
N GLY A 201 23.57 13.61 -21.90
CA GLY A 201 22.43 13.85 -21.02
C GLY A 201 21.25 14.51 -21.72
N VAL A 202 20.15 14.63 -20.97
CA VAL A 202 18.89 15.20 -21.47
C VAL A 202 18.62 16.53 -20.77
N GLU A 203 18.09 17.51 -21.50
CA GLU A 203 17.59 18.74 -20.89
C GLU A 203 16.28 18.47 -20.15
N ASN A 204 16.36 18.41 -18.83
CA ASN A 204 15.21 18.22 -17.95
C ASN A 204 15.44 18.93 -16.60
N GLN A 205 14.50 18.80 -15.68
CA GLN A 205 14.61 19.41 -14.34
C GLN A 205 15.28 18.47 -13.32
N PHE A 206 15.84 17.33 -13.77
CA PHE A 206 16.17 16.21 -12.88
C PHE A 206 17.61 15.71 -13.10
N LYS A 207 18.27 15.27 -12.02
CA LYS A 207 19.60 14.64 -12.08
C LYS A 207 19.60 13.24 -12.69
N ARG A 208 18.43 12.74 -13.10
CA ARG A 208 18.25 11.43 -13.72
C ARG A 208 17.42 11.53 -14.99
N VAL A 209 17.55 10.51 -15.83
CA VAL A 209 16.83 10.41 -17.09
C VAL A 209 16.02 9.11 -17.11
N SER A 210 14.76 9.24 -17.49
CA SER A 210 13.86 8.13 -17.75
C SER A 210 14.04 7.59 -19.16
N PHE A 211 13.57 6.36 -19.33
CA PHE A 211 13.47 5.69 -20.62
C PHE A 211 12.68 6.51 -21.66
N LYS A 212 11.56 7.11 -21.25
CA LYS A 212 10.78 8.03 -22.08
C LYS A 212 11.59 9.23 -22.56
N GLU A 213 12.30 9.89 -21.65
CA GLU A 213 13.09 11.08 -21.97
C GLU A 213 14.25 10.75 -22.93
N LEU A 214 14.92 9.60 -22.75
CA LEU A 214 15.93 9.12 -23.70
C LEU A 214 15.32 8.90 -25.09
N TYR A 215 14.20 8.18 -25.16
CA TYR A 215 13.54 7.89 -26.43
C TYR A 215 13.07 9.16 -27.15
N ASP A 216 12.46 10.10 -26.42
CA ASP A 216 12.00 11.37 -26.97
C ASP A 216 13.16 12.21 -27.53
N ASN A 217 14.33 12.17 -26.89
CA ASN A 217 15.53 12.84 -27.40
C ASN A 217 16.07 12.17 -28.66
N VAL A 218 16.14 10.83 -28.69
CA VAL A 218 16.52 10.09 -29.89
C VAL A 218 15.56 10.41 -31.06
N LYS A 219 14.26 10.51 -30.79
CA LYS A 219 13.24 10.85 -31.79
C LYS A 219 13.48 12.21 -32.45
N ILE A 220 14.04 13.18 -31.73
CA ILE A 220 14.40 14.49 -32.31
C ILE A 220 15.45 14.33 -33.43
N HIS A 221 16.43 13.45 -33.25
CA HIS A 221 17.48 13.21 -34.25
C HIS A 221 16.93 12.55 -35.52
N PHE A 222 15.99 11.62 -35.39
CA PHE A 222 15.34 10.95 -36.52
C PHE A 222 14.37 11.88 -37.26
N LYS A 223 13.62 12.72 -36.52
CA LYS A 223 12.71 13.72 -37.10
C LYS A 223 13.47 14.73 -38.00
N LYS A 224 14.69 15.13 -37.61
CA LYS A 224 15.57 15.98 -38.44
C LYS A 224 15.96 15.35 -39.78
N LYS A 225 15.92 14.01 -39.88
CA LYS A 225 16.22 13.25 -41.10
C LYS A 225 14.97 12.80 -41.85
N HIS A 226 13.78 13.30 -41.47
CA HIS A 226 12.49 12.87 -42.02
C HIS A 226 12.21 11.37 -41.85
N ILE A 227 12.79 10.74 -40.83
CA ILE A 227 12.51 9.35 -40.45
C ILE A 227 11.61 9.39 -39.22
N GLU A 228 10.46 8.74 -39.29
CA GLU A 228 9.55 8.62 -38.16
C GLU A 228 9.90 7.37 -37.35
N LEU A 229 10.22 7.56 -36.07
CA LEU A 229 10.35 6.43 -35.15
C LEU A 229 8.96 6.00 -34.66
N PRO A 230 8.66 4.70 -34.72
CA PRO A 230 7.40 4.14 -34.25
C PRO A 230 7.33 4.19 -32.73
N PRO A 231 6.13 4.40 -32.17
CA PRO A 231 5.95 4.49 -30.73
C PRO A 231 6.40 3.19 -30.04
N PRO A 232 7.08 3.28 -28.88
CA PRO A 232 7.46 2.09 -28.14
C PRO A 232 6.20 1.34 -27.67
N ASP A 233 6.25 0.00 -27.69
CA ASP A 233 5.24 -0.81 -27.04
C ASP A 233 5.39 -0.65 -25.52
N GLN A 234 4.31 -0.34 -24.80
CA GLN A 234 4.36 0.04 -23.39
C GLN A 234 3.54 -0.94 -22.55
N LYS A 235 4.21 -1.73 -21.71
CA LYS A 235 3.60 -2.52 -20.64
C LYS A 235 4.29 -2.23 -19.31
N GLY A 236 3.68 -1.41 -18.44
CA GLY A 236 4.16 -1.15 -17.07
C GLY A 236 4.67 0.27 -16.81
N GLU A 237 4.93 0.58 -15.53
CA GLU A 237 5.24 1.94 -15.05
C GLU A 237 6.70 2.39 -15.30
N LEU A 238 7.62 1.45 -15.58
CA LEU A 238 9.08 1.73 -15.66
C LEU A 238 9.47 2.68 -16.80
N PHE A 239 8.68 2.79 -17.86
CA PHE A 239 8.99 3.68 -19.00
C PHE A 239 9.13 5.14 -18.58
N ASN A 240 8.36 5.56 -17.57
CA ASN A 240 8.36 6.92 -17.05
C ASN A 240 9.28 7.11 -15.82
N VAL A 241 9.92 6.05 -15.32
CA VAL A 241 10.77 6.11 -14.13
C VAL A 241 12.18 6.56 -14.52
N ALA A 242 12.71 7.57 -13.83
CA ALA A 242 14.06 8.08 -14.05
C ALA A 242 15.12 7.20 -13.36
N ILE A 243 15.88 6.44 -14.16
CA ILE A 243 16.79 5.40 -13.64
C ILE A 243 18.28 5.63 -13.96
N TRP A 244 18.61 6.35 -15.04
CA TRP A 244 20.01 6.69 -15.37
C TRP A 244 20.42 8.03 -14.78
N GLU A 245 21.70 8.16 -14.44
CA GLU A 245 22.30 9.45 -14.12
C GLU A 245 22.29 10.38 -15.35
N ASN A 246 21.93 11.64 -15.16
CA ASN A 246 21.92 12.64 -16.23
C ASN A 246 23.27 13.35 -16.31
N LEU A 247 24.13 12.91 -17.23
CA LEU A 247 25.50 13.40 -17.36
C LEU A 247 25.60 14.89 -17.73
N LYS A 248 24.53 15.49 -18.30
CA LYS A 248 24.45 16.93 -18.59
C LYS A 248 24.69 17.80 -17.34
N TYR A 249 24.38 17.27 -16.16
CA TYR A 249 24.47 17.99 -14.89
C TYR A 249 25.63 17.52 -14.00
N ARG A 250 26.58 16.71 -14.53
CA ARG A 250 27.65 16.08 -13.74
C ARG A 250 28.84 17.01 -13.41
N ASN A 251 29.18 17.94 -14.28
CA ASN A 251 30.42 18.76 -14.20
C ASN A 251 30.19 20.28 -14.10
N VAL A 252 29.01 20.74 -13.68
CA VAL A 252 28.76 22.16 -13.43
C VAL A 252 29.45 22.57 -12.11
N GLY A 253 30.69 23.03 -12.21
CA GLY A 253 31.57 23.33 -11.07
C GLY A 253 31.19 24.58 -10.27
N ASN A 254 31.37 24.48 -8.94
CA ASN A 254 31.40 25.54 -7.91
C ASN A 254 30.26 26.57 -7.90
N GLY A 255 29.05 26.04 -8.03
CA GLY A 255 27.83 26.62 -7.48
C GLY A 255 26.84 25.53 -7.13
N TYR A 256 27.28 24.41 -6.54
CA TYR A 256 26.39 23.35 -6.05
C TYR A 256 27.10 22.47 -5.02
N ILE A 257 26.54 22.46 -3.81
CA ILE A 257 26.88 21.60 -2.67
C ILE A 257 26.13 20.25 -2.90
N PRO A 258 26.60 19.08 -2.41
CA PRO A 258 26.14 17.78 -2.91
C PRO A 258 24.68 17.42 -2.57
N GLU A 259 23.77 17.47 -3.55
CA GLU A 259 22.41 16.89 -3.41
C GLU A 259 22.36 15.39 -3.77
N GLU A 260 22.59 14.51 -2.81
CA GLU A 260 21.73 13.32 -2.69
C GLU A 260 20.61 13.53 -1.65
N ALA A 261 20.61 14.68 -0.97
CA ALA A 261 19.68 15.07 0.09
C ALA A 261 18.75 16.25 -0.27
N GLU A 262 19.17 17.26 -1.07
CA GLU A 262 18.32 18.46 -1.25
C GLU A 262 17.22 18.30 -2.31
N ASN A 263 17.27 17.27 -3.18
CA ASN A 263 16.28 17.04 -4.24
C ASN A 263 15.26 15.92 -3.93
N THR A 264 15.28 15.39 -2.70
CA THR A 264 14.34 14.39 -2.19
C THR A 264 13.37 15.01 -1.18
N LEU A 265 12.14 14.51 -1.14
CA LEU A 265 11.17 14.82 -0.11
C LEU A 265 11.18 13.68 0.92
N ASN A 266 11.70 13.95 2.11
CA ASN A 266 11.71 13.00 3.22
C ASN A 266 10.39 13.12 3.99
N VAL A 267 9.68 12.01 4.13
CA VAL A 267 8.34 11.95 4.73
C VAL A 267 8.35 10.96 5.89
N LEU A 268 7.88 11.38 7.06
CA LEU A 268 7.68 10.51 8.21
C LEU A 268 6.19 10.25 8.37
N LEU A 269 5.76 8.98 8.24
CA LEU A 269 4.39 8.58 8.53
C LEU A 269 4.32 7.86 9.87
N ILE A 270 3.41 8.32 10.73
CA ILE A 270 3.37 7.96 12.13
C ILE A 270 2.10 7.18 12.45
N LYS A 271 2.28 6.09 13.19
CA LYS A 271 1.22 5.47 13.98
C LYS A 271 1.47 5.75 15.45
N SER A 272 0.67 6.67 16.02
CA SER A 272 0.78 7.06 17.43
C SER A 272 0.25 5.98 18.37
N ALA A 273 0.80 5.95 19.59
CA ALA A 273 0.25 5.17 20.69
C ALA A 273 -0.81 6.00 21.44
N ILE A 274 -1.86 5.34 21.94
CA ILE A 274 -2.87 5.99 22.80
C ILE A 274 -2.27 6.27 24.18
N GLU A 275 -2.75 7.32 24.86
CA GLU A 275 -2.21 7.72 26.16
C GLU A 275 -2.81 6.92 27.35
N HIS A 276 -4.06 6.44 27.22
CA HIS A 276 -4.88 5.89 28.31
C HIS A 276 -5.68 4.61 27.96
N PRO A 277 -6.23 3.89 28.96
CA PRO A 277 -5.58 2.87 29.78
C PRO A 277 -5.67 1.45 29.18
N ILE A 278 -6.05 1.29 27.90
CA ILE A 278 -6.18 -0.05 27.34
C ILE A 278 -4.78 -0.61 27.14
N LYS A 279 -4.38 -1.56 28.00
CA LYS A 279 -3.21 -2.42 27.74
C LYS A 279 -3.43 -3.07 26.38
N PHE A 280 -2.56 -2.76 25.43
CA PHE A 280 -2.68 -3.25 24.06
C PHE A 280 -2.20 -4.70 23.99
N ASP A 281 -3.08 -5.64 24.32
CA ASP A 281 -2.82 -7.07 24.04
C ASP A 281 -2.96 -7.41 22.54
N ASP A 282 -3.49 -6.49 21.71
CA ASP A 282 -3.57 -6.64 20.25
C ASP A 282 -2.63 -5.66 19.52
N PHE A 283 -1.33 -5.87 19.69
CA PHE A 283 -0.33 -5.23 18.84
C PHE A 283 -0.45 -5.76 17.40
N GLY A 284 -0.66 -4.83 16.47
CA GLY A 284 -0.84 -5.12 15.05
C GLY A 284 -0.05 -4.14 14.17
N ILE A 285 0.38 -4.63 13.01
CA ILE A 285 1.17 -3.87 12.05
C ILE A 285 0.28 -2.74 11.46
N PRO A 286 0.77 -1.50 11.32
CA PRO A 286 0.01 -0.42 10.70
C PRO A 286 0.01 -0.60 9.17
N LEU A 287 -0.62 -1.67 8.67
CA LEU A 287 -0.60 -2.08 7.27
C LEU A 287 -1.01 -0.96 6.31
N GLY A 288 -1.96 -0.11 6.71
CA GLY A 288 -2.36 1.05 5.92
C GLY A 288 -1.17 1.97 5.58
N LEU A 289 -0.29 2.25 6.55
CA LEU A 289 0.90 3.07 6.33
C LEU A 289 1.93 2.38 5.44
N TRP A 290 2.12 1.07 5.62
CA TRP A 290 3.02 0.28 4.77
C TRP A 290 2.56 0.18 3.33
N VAL A 291 1.25 0.06 3.11
CA VAL A 291 0.64 0.13 1.78
C VAL A 291 0.86 1.50 1.15
N LEU A 292 0.72 2.59 1.92
CA LEU A 292 1.03 3.94 1.43
C LEU A 292 2.50 4.07 1.03
N LYS A 293 3.44 3.63 1.88
CA LYS A 293 4.89 3.65 1.58
C LYS A 293 5.19 2.88 0.30
N ASP A 294 4.77 1.62 0.22
CA ASP A 294 5.03 0.76 -0.95
C ASP A 294 4.40 1.31 -2.22
N TYR A 295 3.16 1.81 -2.13
CA TYR A 295 2.48 2.43 -3.26
C TYR A 295 3.23 3.68 -3.75
N ILE A 296 3.55 4.63 -2.87
CA ILE A 296 4.13 5.92 -3.29
C ILE A 296 5.58 5.77 -3.77
N GLU A 297 6.40 4.97 -3.09
CA GLU A 297 7.80 4.74 -3.51
C GLU A 297 7.89 4.01 -4.86
N LYS A 298 6.83 3.30 -5.27
CA LYS A 298 6.73 2.72 -6.62
C LYS A 298 6.55 3.76 -7.72
N TYR A 299 5.98 4.94 -7.42
CA TYR A 299 5.74 6.01 -8.39
C TYR A 299 6.83 7.07 -8.42
N SER A 300 7.51 7.32 -7.29
CA SER A 300 8.54 8.35 -7.22
C SER A 300 9.71 7.91 -6.34
N MET A 301 10.91 7.88 -6.92
CA MET A 301 12.16 7.59 -6.20
C MET A 301 12.66 8.78 -5.37
N ASP A 302 12.13 9.97 -5.64
CA ASP A 302 12.52 11.21 -4.97
C ASP A 302 11.68 11.49 -3.71
N ILE A 303 10.67 10.66 -3.44
CA ILE A 303 9.88 10.71 -2.21
C ILE A 303 10.31 9.52 -1.36
N ARG A 304 10.93 9.80 -0.21
CA ARG A 304 11.39 8.76 0.74
C ARG A 304 10.45 8.77 1.93
N ILE A 305 9.77 7.64 2.18
CA ILE A 305 8.79 7.55 3.26
C ILE A 305 9.34 6.63 4.33
N GLU A 306 9.44 7.08 5.58
CA GLU A 306 9.69 6.18 6.71
C GLU A 306 8.45 6.02 7.59
N ILE A 307 8.30 4.82 8.15
CA ILE A 307 7.20 4.49 9.07
C ILE A 307 7.73 4.51 10.50
N TYR A 308 7.17 5.41 11.30
CA TYR A 308 7.38 5.47 12.74
C TYR A 308 6.18 4.90 13.48
N ASP A 309 6.35 3.75 14.10
CA ASP A 309 5.31 3.10 14.90
C ASP A 309 5.63 3.27 16.38
N GLU A 310 5.04 4.28 17.01
CA GLU A 310 5.29 4.62 18.41
C GLU A 310 4.96 3.44 19.34
N ARG A 311 3.98 2.62 18.97
CA ARG A 311 3.57 1.44 19.73
C ARG A 311 4.69 0.39 19.76
N LEU A 312 5.38 0.20 18.64
CA LEU A 312 6.53 -0.71 18.55
C LEU A 312 7.73 -0.18 19.36
N GLU A 313 7.97 1.13 19.33
CA GLU A 313 9.05 1.74 20.12
C GLU A 313 8.78 1.62 21.62
N LEU A 314 7.53 1.76 22.05
CA LEU A 314 7.12 1.50 23.43
C LEU A 314 7.25 0.01 23.80
N GLN A 315 6.90 -0.93 22.90
CA GLN A 315 7.14 -2.35 23.18
C GLN A 315 8.62 -2.69 23.41
N LYS A 316 9.53 -2.00 22.70
CA LYS A 316 10.98 -2.17 22.90
C LYS A 316 11.48 -1.52 24.18
N ALA A 317 10.95 -0.35 24.54
CA ALA A 317 11.41 0.45 25.68
C ALA A 317 10.71 0.10 27.01
N GLY A 318 9.55 -0.55 26.95
CA GLY A 318 8.62 -0.75 28.06
C GLY A 318 7.45 0.24 28.06
N GLU A 319 6.40 -0.06 28.82
CA GLU A 319 5.15 0.73 28.85
C GLU A 319 5.02 1.65 30.08
N ASN A 320 6.15 2.14 30.63
CA ASN A 320 6.14 3.07 31.76
C ASN A 320 6.34 4.53 31.32
N ASN A 321 6.11 5.47 32.22
CA ASN A 321 6.23 6.91 31.93
C ASN A 321 7.63 7.29 31.45
N TYR A 322 8.68 6.69 32.04
CA TYR A 322 10.05 6.94 31.62
C TYR A 322 10.29 6.50 30.17
N ALA A 323 9.81 5.31 29.78
CA ALA A 323 9.91 4.83 28.40
C ALA A 323 9.14 5.74 27.42
N ARG A 324 7.95 6.23 27.79
CA ARG A 324 7.19 7.20 26.99
C ARG A 324 7.96 8.50 26.79
N GLU A 325 8.62 9.02 27.82
CA GLU A 325 9.48 10.20 27.70
C GLU A 325 10.68 9.95 26.76
N GLN A 326 11.32 8.78 26.85
CA GLN A 326 12.45 8.45 25.98
C GLN A 326 12.02 8.28 24.52
N VAL A 327 10.88 7.63 24.27
CA VAL A 327 10.31 7.48 22.93
C VAL A 327 9.93 8.85 22.34
N LEU A 328 9.41 9.77 23.16
CA LEU A 328 9.11 11.14 22.72
C LEU A 328 10.38 11.96 22.42
N LYS A 329 11.43 11.85 23.24
CA LYS A 329 12.73 12.47 22.96
C LYS A 329 13.35 11.95 21.68
N LYS A 330 13.28 10.63 21.46
CA LYS A 330 13.73 10.02 20.21
C LYS A 330 12.94 10.56 19.01
N TYR A 331 11.62 10.71 19.15
CA TYR A 331 10.77 11.31 18.13
C TYR A 331 11.23 12.75 17.78
N ASP A 332 11.46 13.58 18.79
CA ASP A 332 11.90 14.98 18.64
C ASP A 332 13.23 15.12 17.87
N GLU A 333 14.15 14.16 18.03
CA GLU A 333 15.39 14.14 17.26
C GLU A 333 15.17 13.68 15.81
N ILE A 334 14.40 12.61 15.58
CA ILE A 334 14.25 12.07 14.22
C ILE A 334 13.49 13.02 13.30
N ILE A 335 12.51 13.78 13.80
CA ILE A 335 11.67 14.65 12.96
C ILE A 335 12.47 15.71 12.22
N LYS A 336 13.62 16.11 12.75
CA LYS A 336 14.49 17.13 12.17
C LYS A 336 14.95 16.74 10.76
N GLU A 337 15.06 15.44 10.47
CA GLU A 337 15.51 14.89 9.18
C GLU A 337 14.43 14.87 8.08
N TYR A 338 13.16 15.14 8.43
CA TYR A 338 12.03 15.03 7.52
C TYR A 338 11.51 16.39 7.08
N ASP A 339 10.90 16.44 5.90
CA ASP A 339 10.22 17.63 5.34
C ASP A 339 8.72 17.62 5.67
N VAL A 340 8.11 16.44 5.63
CA VAL A 340 6.68 16.22 5.82
C VAL A 340 6.46 15.19 6.93
N VAL A 341 5.55 15.49 7.86
CA VAL A 341 5.17 14.59 8.94
C VAL A 341 3.67 14.30 8.86
N GLY A 342 3.32 13.03 8.68
CA GLY A 342 1.94 12.56 8.58
C GLY A 342 1.56 11.67 9.74
N VAL A 343 0.36 11.82 10.30
CA VAL A 343 -0.16 10.91 11.34
C VAL A 343 -1.42 10.19 10.84
N SER A 344 -1.47 8.87 10.99
CA SER A 344 -2.69 8.09 10.81
C SER A 344 -3.42 7.92 12.15
N MET A 345 -4.64 8.46 12.27
CA MET A 345 -5.39 8.54 13.52
C MET A 345 -6.82 7.95 13.44
N SER A 346 -7.16 7.20 14.47
CA SER A 346 -8.53 6.99 14.95
C SER A 346 -8.82 7.96 16.12
N SER A 347 -10.04 7.97 16.67
CA SER A 347 -10.45 8.97 17.67
C SER A 347 -9.53 9.08 18.87
N SER A 348 -9.21 7.97 19.55
CA SER A 348 -8.31 7.97 20.70
C SER A 348 -6.84 8.26 20.36
N GLU A 349 -6.51 8.32 19.08
CA GLU A 349 -5.16 8.64 18.60
C GLU A 349 -5.04 10.10 18.15
N VAL A 350 -6.15 10.87 18.14
CA VAL A 350 -6.15 12.27 17.73
C VAL A 350 -5.25 13.09 18.63
N CYS A 351 -5.41 13.01 19.96
CA CYS A 351 -4.62 13.83 20.87
C CYS A 351 -3.13 13.52 20.91
N PRO A 352 -2.71 12.24 21.07
CA PRO A 352 -1.30 11.93 20.89
C PRO A 352 -0.84 12.31 19.49
N GLY A 353 -1.62 12.07 18.43
CA GLY A 353 -1.27 12.49 17.06
C GLY A 353 -1.03 13.99 16.90
N ILE A 354 -1.94 14.82 17.39
CA ILE A 354 -1.84 16.29 17.36
C ILE A 354 -0.62 16.76 18.14
N LYS A 355 -0.31 16.16 19.30
CA LYS A 355 0.93 16.45 20.04
C LYS A 355 2.18 16.24 19.19
N LYS A 356 2.23 15.15 18.40
CA LYS A 356 3.36 14.88 17.48
C LYS A 356 3.41 15.90 16.34
N LEU A 357 2.26 16.26 15.77
CA LEU A 357 2.18 17.27 14.72
C LEU A 357 2.54 18.68 15.22
N LYS A 358 2.24 19.03 16.48
CA LYS A 358 2.69 20.30 17.08
C LYS A 358 4.19 20.41 17.15
N ILE A 359 4.87 19.34 17.60
CA ILE A 359 6.33 19.30 17.64
C ILE A 359 6.88 19.46 16.20
N ALA A 360 6.34 18.71 15.24
CA ALA A 360 6.72 18.86 13.83
C ALA A 360 6.48 20.29 13.29
N LYS A 361 5.38 20.94 13.70
CA LYS A 361 5.06 22.32 13.31
C LYS A 361 6.03 23.32 13.92
N LYS A 362 6.43 23.15 15.19
CA LYS A 362 7.46 23.96 15.87
C LYS A 362 8.81 23.87 15.14
N GLU A 363 9.13 22.69 14.60
CA GLU A 363 10.32 22.44 13.76
C GLU A 363 10.15 22.88 12.28
N GLY A 364 9.08 23.60 11.94
CA GLY A 364 8.83 24.14 10.60
C GLY A 364 8.46 23.09 9.54
N LYS A 365 8.03 21.89 9.95
CA LYS A 365 7.67 20.81 9.03
C LYS A 365 6.25 20.96 8.50
N ILE A 366 6.00 20.39 7.32
CA ILE A 366 4.65 20.31 6.74
C ILE A 366 3.91 19.15 7.41
N THR A 367 2.69 19.40 7.89
CA THR A 367 1.92 18.40 8.65
C THR A 367 0.74 17.87 7.88
N THR A 368 0.47 16.57 8.00
CA THR A 368 -0.72 15.95 7.40
C THR A 368 -1.37 14.92 8.33
N ALA A 369 -2.68 14.75 8.19
CA ALA A 369 -3.46 13.77 8.95
C ALA A 369 -4.23 12.84 8.00
N GLY A 370 -4.22 11.54 8.30
CA GLY A 370 -5.04 10.52 7.63
C GLY A 370 -5.67 9.54 8.61
N GLY A 371 -6.41 8.55 8.10
CA GLY A 371 -7.05 7.51 8.90
C GLY A 371 -8.55 7.69 9.05
N ILE A 372 -9.21 6.81 9.82
CA ILE A 372 -10.68 6.75 9.89
C ILE A 372 -11.29 8.06 10.40
N PHE A 373 -10.64 8.72 11.37
CA PHE A 373 -11.17 9.92 12.00
C PHE A 373 -11.23 11.10 11.02
N THR A 374 -10.32 11.16 10.05
CA THR A 374 -10.23 12.29 9.12
C THR A 374 -11.41 12.35 8.16
N SER A 375 -12.02 11.20 7.83
CA SER A 375 -13.11 11.05 6.86
C SER A 375 -14.46 11.67 7.26
N SER A 376 -14.54 12.32 8.41
CA SER A 376 -15.74 13.03 8.87
C SER A 376 -15.44 14.26 9.71
N ASN A 377 -14.16 14.61 9.88
CA ASN A 377 -13.69 15.63 10.82
C ASN A 377 -12.56 16.49 10.20
N GLU A 378 -12.55 16.64 8.88
CA GLU A 378 -11.55 17.40 8.12
C GLU A 378 -11.47 18.85 8.60
N LYS A 379 -12.64 19.49 8.73
CA LYS A 379 -12.77 20.86 9.22
C LYS A 379 -12.15 21.02 10.61
N TYR A 380 -12.51 20.14 11.53
CA TYR A 380 -12.00 20.18 12.91
C TYR A 380 -10.47 20.09 12.95
N LEU A 381 -9.87 19.17 12.18
CA LEU A 381 -8.42 19.00 12.15
C LEU A 381 -7.70 20.22 11.55
N LEU A 382 -8.25 20.81 10.49
CA LEU A 382 -7.67 22.00 9.85
C LEU A 382 -7.78 23.25 10.76
N GLU A 383 -8.89 23.40 11.48
CA GLU A 383 -9.11 24.52 12.42
C GLU A 383 -8.17 24.49 13.64
N THR A 384 -7.50 23.37 13.92
CA THR A 384 -6.45 23.32 14.95
C THR A 384 -5.25 24.23 14.64
N GLY A 385 -5.05 24.62 13.37
CA GLY A 385 -3.86 25.35 12.92
C GLY A 385 -2.56 24.53 12.90
N VAL A 386 -2.61 23.29 13.39
CA VAL A 386 -1.46 22.38 13.47
C VAL A 386 -1.37 21.48 12.23
N VAL A 387 -2.49 21.16 11.58
CA VAL A 387 -2.56 20.26 10.41
C VAL A 387 -2.69 21.07 9.13
N ASP A 388 -1.73 20.94 8.20
CA ASP A 388 -1.77 21.65 6.92
C ASP A 388 -2.68 20.97 5.89
N TYR A 389 -2.66 19.63 5.84
CA TYR A 389 -3.40 18.84 4.86
C TYR A 389 -4.10 17.65 5.51
N VAL A 390 -5.39 17.47 5.22
CA VAL A 390 -6.16 16.31 5.67
C VAL A 390 -6.45 15.37 4.50
N ILE A 391 -6.20 14.08 4.70
CA ILE A 391 -6.39 13.01 3.72
C ILE A 391 -7.46 12.05 4.24
N PRO A 392 -8.73 12.24 3.84
CA PRO A 392 -9.82 11.36 4.21
C PRO A 392 -9.92 10.15 3.27
N GLY A 393 -10.61 9.10 3.74
CA GLY A 393 -10.82 7.87 2.99
C GLY A 393 -9.54 7.09 2.73
N VAL A 394 -9.50 6.40 1.59
CA VAL A 394 -8.33 5.64 1.14
C VAL A 394 -7.26 6.59 0.59
N GLY A 395 -6.21 6.80 1.37
CA GLY A 395 -5.21 7.85 1.12
C GLY A 395 -4.17 7.60 0.03
N THR A 396 -4.17 6.45 -0.68
CA THR A 396 -3.09 6.06 -1.62
C THR A 396 -2.87 7.10 -2.72
N SER A 397 -3.91 7.40 -3.51
CA SER A 397 -3.78 8.39 -4.58
C SER A 397 -3.66 9.82 -4.06
N ALA A 398 -4.37 10.17 -2.99
CA ALA A 398 -4.41 11.54 -2.47
C ALA A 398 -3.06 11.95 -1.87
N LEU A 399 -2.48 11.10 -1.01
CA LEU A 399 -1.17 11.34 -0.42
C LEU A 399 -0.08 11.40 -1.50
N ARG A 400 -0.10 10.49 -2.49
CA ARG A 400 0.85 10.53 -3.62
C ARG A 400 0.85 11.89 -4.31
N LYS A 401 -0.34 12.37 -4.71
CA LYS A 401 -0.51 13.65 -5.41
C LYS A 401 -0.03 14.82 -4.55
N LEU A 402 -0.34 14.81 -3.24
CA LEU A 402 0.15 15.82 -2.31
C LEU A 402 1.68 15.84 -2.25
N LEU A 403 2.32 14.69 -2.06
CA LEU A 403 3.77 14.61 -1.92
C LEU A 403 4.50 14.95 -3.23
N GLU A 404 3.97 14.56 -4.38
CA GLU A 404 4.49 14.97 -5.70
C GLU A 404 4.41 16.49 -5.89
N TRP A 405 3.27 17.08 -5.53
CA TRP A 405 3.10 18.53 -5.58
C TRP A 405 4.06 19.24 -4.62
N LEU A 406 4.21 18.76 -3.37
CA LEU A 406 5.15 19.31 -2.38
C LEU A 406 6.60 19.22 -2.85
N LEU A 407 7.00 18.09 -3.44
CA LEU A 407 8.32 17.93 -4.04
C LEU A 407 8.56 18.96 -5.16
N LYS A 408 7.56 19.17 -6.03
CA LYS A 408 7.63 20.21 -7.07
C LYS A 408 7.76 21.61 -6.46
N GLN A 409 7.03 21.92 -5.38
CA GLN A 409 7.15 23.21 -4.70
C GLN A 409 8.53 23.40 -4.06
N LYS A 410 9.08 22.36 -3.43
CA LYS A 410 10.44 22.38 -2.86
C LYS A 410 11.48 22.72 -3.94
N ARG A 411 11.39 22.07 -5.09
CA ARG A 411 12.25 22.32 -6.27
C ARG A 411 12.10 23.73 -6.83
N ILE A 412 10.87 24.25 -6.93
CA ILE A 412 10.62 25.62 -7.39
C ILE A 412 11.26 26.64 -6.44
N LYS A 413 11.12 26.47 -5.13
CA LYS A 413 11.72 27.38 -4.13
C LYS A 413 13.24 27.38 -4.23
N GLN A 414 13.86 26.21 -4.29
CA GLN A 414 15.32 26.07 -4.46
C GLN A 414 15.82 26.70 -5.76
N ASN A 415 15.09 26.52 -6.87
CA ASN A 415 15.42 27.16 -8.14
C ASN A 415 15.29 28.70 -8.08
N LYS A 416 14.31 29.24 -7.33
CA LYS A 416 14.19 30.69 -7.12
C LYS A 416 15.38 31.23 -6.32
N GLU A 417 15.77 30.54 -5.26
CA GLU A 417 16.92 30.91 -4.41
C GLU A 417 18.24 30.87 -5.19
N SER A 418 18.41 29.93 -6.10
CA SER A 418 19.63 29.80 -6.91
C SER A 418 19.69 30.71 -8.15
N THR A 419 18.54 31.02 -8.79
CA THR A 419 18.52 31.76 -10.07
C THR A 419 17.98 33.19 -9.97
N GLY A 420 17.33 33.57 -8.87
CA GLY A 420 16.68 34.88 -8.70
C GLY A 420 15.44 35.10 -9.58
N LYS A 421 15.00 34.10 -10.36
CA LYS A 421 13.82 34.20 -11.23
C LYS A 421 12.55 33.79 -10.50
N GLU A 422 11.50 34.59 -10.65
CA GLU A 422 10.18 34.25 -10.11
C GLU A 422 9.45 33.24 -11.00
N TYR A 423 9.11 32.10 -10.41
CA TYR A 423 8.21 31.10 -10.99
C TYR A 423 6.89 31.10 -10.22
N GLN A 424 5.77 30.92 -10.92
CA GLN A 424 4.46 30.82 -10.28
C GLN A 424 4.36 29.53 -9.46
N ILE A 425 4.03 29.68 -8.18
CA ILE A 425 3.68 28.58 -7.28
C ILE A 425 2.26 28.12 -7.66
N GLU A 426 2.12 26.87 -8.08
CA GLU A 426 0.81 26.25 -8.31
C GLU A 426 0.01 26.21 -7.01
N LYS A 427 -1.26 26.65 -7.05
CA LYS A 427 -2.15 26.60 -5.89
C LYS A 427 -2.53 25.14 -5.55
N ASN A 428 -2.63 24.85 -4.26
CA ASN A 428 -3.02 23.56 -3.68
C ASN A 428 -4.49 23.16 -3.92
N ASN A 429 -5.37 24.12 -4.26
CA ASN A 429 -6.83 23.94 -4.29
C ASN A 429 -7.37 22.92 -5.33
N GLU A 430 -6.52 22.34 -6.17
CA GLU A 430 -6.90 21.39 -7.22
C GLU A 430 -6.51 19.92 -6.94
N LEU A 431 -5.89 19.64 -5.77
CA LEU A 431 -5.49 18.29 -5.41
C LEU A 431 -6.69 17.44 -4.95
N SER A 432 -7.26 16.68 -5.90
CA SER A 432 -8.35 15.73 -5.63
C SER A 432 -8.00 14.77 -4.48
N GLY A 433 -8.88 14.74 -3.47
CA GLY A 433 -8.76 13.89 -2.29
C GLY A 433 -7.94 14.48 -1.13
N VAL A 434 -7.47 15.72 -1.24
CA VAL A 434 -6.76 16.43 -0.18
C VAL A 434 -7.60 17.62 0.29
N ALA A 435 -7.98 17.64 1.57
CA ALA A 435 -8.69 18.76 2.17
C ALA A 435 -7.70 19.77 2.76
N THR A 436 -7.97 21.04 2.51
CA THR A 436 -7.22 22.21 3.02
C THR A 436 -8.22 23.25 3.51
N ILE A 437 -7.77 24.19 4.36
CA ILE A 437 -8.63 25.27 4.84
C ILE A 437 -9.29 26.05 3.69
N ASP A 438 -8.59 26.17 2.56
CA ASP A 438 -9.00 26.92 1.39
C ASP A 438 -10.07 26.21 0.53
N ASN A 439 -10.15 24.87 0.58
CA ASN A 439 -11.08 24.09 -0.25
C ASN A 439 -12.22 23.42 0.55
N LEU A 440 -12.27 23.61 1.87
CA LEU A 440 -13.24 22.96 2.76
C LEU A 440 -14.70 23.06 2.31
N GLN A 441 -15.10 24.17 1.70
CA GLN A 441 -16.50 24.39 1.29
C GLN A 441 -16.92 23.53 0.10
N SER A 442 -15.99 23.18 -0.79
CA SER A 442 -16.23 22.40 -2.01
C SER A 442 -15.65 20.99 -1.97
N PHE A 443 -14.96 20.64 -0.88
CA PHE A 443 -14.28 19.36 -0.72
C PHE A 443 -15.27 18.21 -0.53
N PHE A 444 -14.99 17.08 -1.17
CA PHE A 444 -15.69 15.82 -0.97
C PHE A 444 -14.68 14.67 -0.84
N VAL A 445 -15.00 13.71 0.03
CA VAL A 445 -14.19 12.49 0.21
C VAL A 445 -14.32 11.61 -1.03
N PRO A 446 -13.23 11.28 -1.75
CA PRO A 446 -13.29 10.35 -2.85
C PRO A 446 -13.67 8.95 -2.36
N THR A 447 -14.60 8.31 -3.06
CA THR A 447 -15.10 6.96 -2.71
C THR A 447 -14.66 5.87 -3.68
N ASP A 448 -14.24 6.25 -4.88
CA ASP A 448 -13.71 5.35 -5.91
C ASP A 448 -12.17 5.37 -5.88
N VAL A 449 -11.59 4.63 -4.94
CA VAL A 449 -10.14 4.48 -4.83
C VAL A 449 -9.79 3.01 -4.72
N GLY A 450 -9.01 2.53 -5.70
CA GLY A 450 -8.52 1.15 -5.72
C GLY A 450 -7.58 0.85 -4.56
N LEU A 451 -7.56 -0.40 -4.12
CA LEU A 451 -6.59 -0.89 -3.16
C LEU A 451 -5.31 -1.33 -3.87
N SER A 452 -4.18 -0.94 -3.30
CA SER A 452 -2.86 -1.27 -3.83
C SER A 452 -2.31 -2.55 -3.22
N ASN A 453 -1.62 -3.34 -4.02
CA ASN A 453 -0.91 -4.51 -3.55
C ASN A 453 0.46 -4.13 -2.97
N MET A 454 0.82 -4.78 -1.86
CA MET A 454 2.12 -4.61 -1.21
C MET A 454 3.14 -5.57 -1.81
N SER A 455 4.35 -5.09 -2.09
CA SER A 455 5.40 -5.92 -2.66
C SER A 455 6.09 -6.84 -1.64
N PHE A 456 6.67 -7.95 -2.10
CA PHE A 456 7.41 -8.86 -1.21
C PHE A 456 8.60 -8.21 -0.52
N GLY A 457 9.29 -7.27 -1.17
CA GLY A 457 10.39 -6.52 -0.52
C GLY A 457 9.89 -5.68 0.67
N THR A 458 8.71 -5.06 0.55
CA THR A 458 8.10 -4.37 1.69
C THR A 458 7.68 -5.35 2.78
N TRP A 459 7.15 -6.52 2.41
CA TRP A 459 6.87 -7.59 3.37
C TRP A 459 8.11 -8.07 4.11
N SER A 460 9.26 -8.24 3.44
CA SER A 460 10.53 -8.58 4.10
C SER A 460 10.89 -7.56 5.18
N ILE A 461 10.78 -6.26 4.89
CA ILE A 461 11.04 -5.19 5.86
C ILE A 461 10.07 -5.26 7.05
N ILE A 462 8.77 -5.49 6.79
CA ILE A 462 7.76 -5.65 7.84
C ILE A 462 8.10 -6.85 8.72
N ILE A 463 8.45 -7.99 8.13
CA ILE A 463 8.78 -9.21 8.86
C ILE A 463 9.99 -8.96 9.76
N ASP A 464 11.08 -8.41 9.23
CA ASP A 464 12.29 -8.14 10.00
C ASP A 464 12.02 -7.18 11.17
N ARG A 465 11.14 -6.20 10.96
CA ARG A 465 10.82 -5.18 11.95
C ARG A 465 9.85 -5.66 13.04
N TYR A 466 8.85 -6.47 12.69
CA TYR A 466 7.72 -6.78 13.56
C TYR A 466 7.67 -8.22 14.05
N LYS A 467 8.21 -9.20 13.31
CA LYS A 467 8.08 -10.63 13.64
C LYS A 467 8.40 -10.99 15.11
N PRO A 468 9.43 -10.42 15.77
CA PRO A 468 9.70 -10.72 17.18
C PRO A 468 8.52 -10.45 18.13
N PHE A 469 7.60 -9.56 17.74
CA PHE A 469 6.45 -9.12 18.54
C PHE A 469 5.11 -9.71 18.06
N LEU A 470 5.16 -10.62 17.08
CA LEU A 470 3.97 -11.21 16.46
C LEU A 470 3.75 -12.68 16.82
N TYR A 471 4.55 -13.23 17.74
CA TYR A 471 4.26 -14.54 18.29
C TYR A 471 3.14 -14.43 19.31
N ASP A 472 2.10 -15.24 19.16
CA ASP A 472 0.97 -15.30 20.06
C ASP A 472 1.04 -16.62 20.83
N ASP A 473 1.21 -16.55 22.16
CA ASP A 473 1.40 -17.71 23.02
C ASP A 473 0.14 -18.59 23.11
N ASP A 474 -1.06 -17.99 23.06
CA ASP A 474 -2.33 -18.71 23.10
C ASP A 474 -2.50 -19.52 21.80
N LEU A 475 -2.15 -18.91 20.67
CA LEU A 475 -2.22 -19.56 19.36
C LEU A 475 -1.03 -20.47 19.08
N LYS A 476 0.08 -20.35 19.84
CA LYS A 476 1.38 -20.99 19.60
C LYS A 476 1.86 -20.80 18.16
N ALA A 477 1.74 -19.58 17.65
CA ALA A 477 2.09 -19.27 16.27
C ALA A 477 2.42 -17.80 16.07
N TYR A 478 3.20 -17.51 15.04
CA TYR A 478 3.30 -16.17 14.50
C TYR A 478 1.99 -15.80 13.80
N LYS A 479 1.35 -14.72 14.26
CA LYS A 479 0.16 -14.14 13.64
C LYS A 479 0.55 -13.05 12.63
N MET A 480 -0.23 -12.94 11.55
CA MET A 480 -0.11 -11.86 10.59
C MET A 480 -1.48 -11.29 10.24
N ASP A 481 -1.57 -9.97 10.25
CA ASP A 481 -2.74 -9.29 9.73
C ASP A 481 -2.63 -9.17 8.21
N ILE A 482 -3.73 -9.44 7.51
CA ILE A 482 -3.84 -9.27 6.05
C ILE A 482 -5.20 -8.65 5.72
N PHE A 483 -5.37 -8.14 4.51
CA PHE A 483 -6.68 -7.71 4.02
C PHE A 483 -6.78 -7.98 2.51
N SER A 484 -7.96 -8.40 2.09
CA SER A 484 -8.34 -8.59 0.68
C SER A 484 -9.28 -7.50 0.18
N ALA A 485 -10.00 -6.85 1.09
CA ALA A 485 -10.97 -5.81 0.75
C ALA A 485 -11.02 -4.69 1.80
N ARG A 486 -11.57 -3.55 1.40
CA ARG A 486 -11.92 -2.45 2.31
C ARG A 486 -13.29 -1.88 1.98
N GLY A 487 -14.01 -1.54 3.03
CA GLY A 487 -15.35 -0.97 2.96
C GLY A 487 -16.47 -1.99 3.20
N CYS A 488 -17.68 -1.48 3.38
CA CYS A 488 -18.86 -2.29 3.69
C CYS A 488 -20.13 -1.63 3.12
N LYS A 489 -21.05 -2.43 2.55
CA LYS A 489 -22.34 -1.96 2.00
C LYS A 489 -23.40 -1.65 3.06
N GLY A 490 -23.11 -1.91 4.33
CA GLY A 490 -24.05 -1.74 5.44
C GLY A 490 -24.58 -0.31 5.59
N THR A 491 -25.68 -0.18 6.33
CA THR A 491 -26.35 1.10 6.64
C THR A 491 -26.40 1.40 8.15
N CYS A 492 -25.64 0.64 8.94
CA CYS A 492 -25.52 0.79 10.39
C CYS A 492 -25.21 2.24 10.76
N THR A 493 -26.07 2.86 11.57
CA THR A 493 -26.04 4.32 11.80
C THR A 493 -24.96 4.78 12.77
N PHE A 494 -24.33 3.87 13.51
CA PHE A 494 -23.21 4.12 14.42
C PHE A 494 -21.83 3.97 13.77
N CYS A 495 -21.74 3.35 12.58
CA CYS A 495 -20.48 2.85 12.04
C CYS A 495 -19.73 3.92 11.22
N SER A 496 -18.46 4.16 11.56
CA SER A 496 -17.59 5.11 10.87
C SER A 496 -17.14 4.66 9.47
N VAL A 497 -17.06 3.34 9.22
CA VAL A 497 -16.62 2.75 7.93
C VAL A 497 -17.41 3.30 6.75
N GLN A 498 -18.73 3.51 6.90
CA GLN A 498 -19.57 4.03 5.81
C GLN A 498 -19.19 5.44 5.36
N LYS A 499 -18.58 6.23 6.25
CA LYS A 499 -18.08 7.57 5.92
C LYS A 499 -16.73 7.52 5.23
N GLU A 500 -15.88 6.56 5.60
CA GLU A 500 -14.59 6.34 4.93
C GLU A 500 -14.77 5.88 3.48
N CYS A 501 -15.65 4.90 3.24
CA CYS A 501 -15.75 4.23 1.95
C CYS A 501 -17.03 4.53 1.16
N GLY A 502 -17.95 5.36 1.69
CA GLY A 502 -19.19 5.71 1.00
C GLY A 502 -20.10 4.52 0.68
N ARG A 503 -20.04 3.44 1.46
CA ARG A 503 -20.69 2.14 1.21
C ARG A 503 -20.20 1.39 -0.04
N GLN A 504 -19.06 1.79 -0.58
CA GLN A 504 -18.38 1.06 -1.63
C GLN A 504 -17.40 0.06 -1.01
N ILE A 505 -17.05 -0.96 -1.80
CA ILE A 505 -16.06 -1.96 -1.42
C ILE A 505 -15.02 -2.00 -2.51
N SER A 506 -13.77 -1.81 -2.11
CA SER A 506 -12.61 -1.97 -2.99
C SER A 506 -11.95 -3.31 -2.68
N TYR A 507 -11.64 -4.09 -3.71
CA TYR A 507 -10.99 -5.40 -3.59
C TYR A 507 -9.56 -5.33 -4.12
N ARG A 508 -8.67 -6.14 -3.52
CA ARG A 508 -7.35 -6.45 -4.08
C ARG A 508 -7.47 -7.59 -5.09
N SER A 509 -6.42 -7.81 -5.87
CA SER A 509 -6.36 -9.01 -6.71
C SER A 509 -6.25 -10.26 -5.85
N GLU A 510 -7.11 -11.25 -6.10
CA GLU A 510 -7.05 -12.57 -5.46
C GLU A 510 -5.67 -13.21 -5.62
N THR A 511 -5.09 -13.12 -6.83
CA THR A 511 -3.77 -13.69 -7.13
C THR A 511 -2.68 -13.05 -6.27
N SER A 512 -2.77 -11.75 -6.03
CA SER A 512 -1.81 -11.03 -5.19
C SER A 512 -1.96 -11.42 -3.71
N VAL A 513 -3.19 -11.51 -3.20
CA VAL A 513 -3.44 -11.93 -1.81
C VAL A 513 -3.00 -13.38 -1.58
N ILE A 514 -3.28 -14.28 -2.54
CA ILE A 514 -2.82 -15.67 -2.50
C ILE A 514 -1.28 -15.74 -2.46
N ALA A 515 -0.59 -14.96 -3.31
CA ALA A 515 0.86 -14.94 -3.36
C ALA A 515 1.47 -14.36 -2.07
N GLU A 516 0.85 -13.32 -1.50
CA GLU A 516 1.18 -12.73 -0.21
C GLU A 516 1.10 -13.75 0.93
N VAL A 517 -0.02 -14.46 1.07
CA VAL A 517 -0.20 -15.50 2.10
C VAL A 517 0.79 -16.64 1.91
N LYS A 518 1.04 -17.08 0.66
CA LYS A 518 2.05 -18.09 0.34
C LYS A 518 3.46 -17.66 0.78
N ASN A 519 3.83 -16.41 0.52
CA ASN A 519 5.13 -15.87 0.91
C ASN A 519 5.26 -15.82 2.44
N LEU A 520 4.25 -15.30 3.13
CA LEU A 520 4.23 -15.20 4.60
C LEU A 520 4.26 -16.58 5.27
N TYR A 521 3.53 -17.56 4.72
CA TYR A 521 3.57 -18.93 5.21
C TYR A 521 4.98 -19.53 5.15
N LYS A 522 5.69 -19.36 4.02
CA LYS A 522 7.10 -19.77 3.88
C LYS A 522 8.03 -19.08 4.89
N LYS A 523 7.66 -17.91 5.40
CA LYS A 523 8.40 -17.17 6.43
C LYS A 523 7.99 -17.54 7.86
N GLY A 524 7.14 -18.54 8.03
CA GLY A 524 6.77 -19.12 9.32
C GLY A 524 5.49 -18.56 9.95
N PHE A 525 4.70 -17.77 9.21
CA PHE A 525 3.39 -17.31 9.67
C PHE A 525 2.33 -18.36 9.35
N THR A 526 1.63 -18.87 10.36
CA THR A 526 0.61 -19.91 10.19
C THR A 526 -0.78 -19.46 10.62
N TYR A 527 -0.91 -18.29 11.22
CA TYR A 527 -2.19 -17.71 11.61
C TYR A 527 -2.38 -16.36 10.93
N PHE A 528 -3.48 -16.20 10.20
CA PHE A 528 -3.79 -14.99 9.44
C PHE A 528 -5.10 -14.37 9.92
N SER A 529 -5.07 -13.10 10.36
CA SER A 529 -6.27 -12.33 10.66
C SER A 529 -6.62 -11.46 9.46
N LEU A 530 -7.70 -11.80 8.74
CA LEU A 530 -8.24 -10.96 7.69
C LEU A 530 -8.94 -9.76 8.34
N LYS A 531 -8.49 -8.55 7.99
CA LYS A 531 -9.00 -7.28 8.52
C LYS A 531 -10.09 -6.66 7.66
N ASP A 532 -10.58 -7.37 6.65
CA ASP A 532 -11.76 -6.98 5.88
C ASP A 532 -12.95 -6.73 6.83
N GLU A 533 -13.76 -5.72 6.52
CA GLU A 533 -14.92 -5.36 7.34
C GLU A 533 -15.99 -6.45 7.32
N ASP A 534 -16.12 -7.14 6.17
CA ASP A 534 -16.92 -8.34 6.02
C ASP A 534 -16.40 -9.16 4.83
N CYS A 535 -15.80 -10.32 5.12
CA CYS A 535 -15.22 -11.22 4.12
C CYS A 535 -16.28 -11.85 3.20
N LEU A 536 -17.55 -11.92 3.61
CA LEU A 536 -18.62 -12.53 2.82
C LEU A 536 -19.46 -11.52 2.03
N ASN A 537 -19.04 -10.24 2.00
CA ASN A 537 -19.59 -9.26 1.07
C ASN A 537 -19.41 -9.69 -0.40
N ASP A 538 -18.31 -10.36 -0.70
CA ASP A 538 -18.09 -11.14 -1.91
C ASP A 538 -17.50 -12.50 -1.53
N GLU A 539 -18.40 -13.45 -1.31
CA GLU A 539 -18.07 -14.82 -0.93
C GLU A 539 -17.18 -15.51 -1.96
N ASN A 540 -17.39 -15.25 -3.26
CA ASN A 540 -16.58 -15.89 -4.30
C ASN A 540 -15.13 -15.42 -4.22
N HIS A 541 -14.92 -14.12 -4.04
CA HIS A 541 -13.61 -13.53 -3.86
C HIS A 541 -12.86 -14.13 -2.66
N PHE A 542 -13.53 -14.14 -1.51
CA PHE A 542 -12.95 -14.65 -0.26
C PHE A 542 -12.66 -16.15 -0.34
N LEU A 543 -13.64 -16.97 -0.74
CA LEU A 543 -13.47 -18.42 -0.84
C LEU A 543 -12.37 -18.79 -1.85
N LYS A 544 -12.26 -18.06 -2.96
CA LYS A 544 -11.19 -18.28 -3.92
C LYS A 544 -9.81 -18.04 -3.32
N ILE A 545 -9.65 -17.02 -2.48
CA ILE A 545 -8.39 -16.77 -1.78
C ILE A 545 -8.06 -17.93 -0.83
N ILE A 546 -8.94 -18.26 0.11
CA ILE A 546 -8.63 -19.24 1.15
C ILE A 546 -8.49 -20.66 0.58
N ARG A 547 -9.29 -21.07 -0.42
CA ARG A 547 -9.15 -22.38 -1.10
C ARG A 547 -7.79 -22.56 -1.79
N ASN A 548 -7.11 -21.47 -2.16
CA ASN A 548 -5.82 -21.52 -2.86
C ASN A 548 -4.59 -21.47 -1.95
N VAL A 549 -4.78 -21.46 -0.62
CA VAL A 549 -3.71 -21.36 0.38
C VAL A 549 -3.80 -22.44 1.46
N GLN A 550 -4.30 -23.62 1.09
CA GLN A 550 -4.50 -24.76 1.99
C GLN A 550 -3.18 -25.46 2.34
N PHE A 551 -2.45 -24.89 3.29
CA PHE A 551 -1.19 -25.41 3.80
C PHE A 551 -1.35 -26.07 5.18
N PRO A 552 -0.51 -27.07 5.53
CA PRO A 552 -0.58 -27.71 6.84
C PRO A 552 -0.50 -26.70 8.00
N GLY A 553 -1.47 -26.75 8.91
CA GLY A 553 -1.51 -25.90 10.10
C GLY A 553 -1.89 -24.43 9.86
N ILE A 554 -2.28 -24.06 8.63
CA ILE A 554 -2.78 -22.70 8.36
C ILE A 554 -4.10 -22.49 9.10
N ARG A 555 -4.24 -21.30 9.70
CA ARG A 555 -5.41 -20.91 10.49
C ARG A 555 -5.82 -19.49 10.14
N PHE A 556 -7.12 -19.25 10.07
CA PHE A 556 -7.68 -17.95 9.75
C PHE A 556 -8.61 -17.44 10.85
N LYS A 557 -8.51 -16.14 11.11
CA LYS A 557 -9.54 -15.34 11.76
C LYS A 557 -10.15 -14.39 10.75
N VAL A 558 -11.46 -14.39 10.66
CA VAL A 558 -12.20 -13.55 9.70
C VAL A 558 -13.30 -12.76 10.39
N ARG A 559 -13.83 -11.76 9.69
CA ARG A 559 -15.00 -10.98 10.14
C ARG A 559 -16.09 -11.10 9.10
N THR A 560 -17.33 -11.27 9.57
CA THR A 560 -18.49 -11.23 8.69
C THR A 560 -19.74 -10.89 9.50
N ARG A 561 -20.77 -10.39 8.83
CA ARG A 561 -22.08 -10.26 9.49
C ARG A 561 -22.70 -11.62 9.74
N VAL A 562 -23.41 -11.74 10.87
CA VAL A 562 -24.05 -12.97 11.29
C VAL A 562 -25.11 -13.48 10.29
N ASP A 563 -25.82 -12.58 9.60
CA ASP A 563 -26.88 -12.91 8.66
C ASP A 563 -26.39 -13.56 7.35
N HIS A 564 -25.09 -13.48 7.04
CA HIS A 564 -24.51 -14.25 5.95
C HIS A 564 -24.47 -15.76 6.23
N LEU A 565 -24.57 -16.20 7.49
CA LEU A 565 -24.31 -17.59 7.87
C LEU A 565 -25.45 -18.28 8.66
N LEU A 566 -26.46 -17.54 9.13
CA LEU A 566 -27.54 -18.07 10.02
C LEU A 566 -28.15 -19.42 9.60
N ASP A 567 -28.33 -19.63 8.30
CA ASP A 567 -28.98 -20.82 7.74
C ASP A 567 -28.02 -21.67 6.86
N ARG A 568 -26.69 -21.46 6.97
CA ARG A 568 -25.67 -22.08 6.10
C ARG A 568 -24.63 -22.88 6.88
N ARG A 569 -25.09 -23.98 7.47
CA ARG A 569 -24.22 -24.94 8.19
C ARG A 569 -23.20 -25.61 7.26
N ASP A 570 -23.56 -25.81 6.00
CA ASP A 570 -22.68 -26.29 4.93
C ASP A 570 -21.48 -25.35 4.72
N LEU A 571 -21.72 -24.04 4.65
CA LEU A 571 -20.63 -23.07 4.54
C LEU A 571 -19.81 -22.97 5.82
N LEU A 572 -20.41 -23.05 7.01
CA LEU A 572 -19.65 -23.12 8.26
C LEU A 572 -18.70 -24.33 8.29
N GLN A 573 -19.16 -25.50 7.84
CA GLN A 573 -18.32 -26.68 7.71
C GLN A 573 -17.17 -26.42 6.73
N GLU A 574 -17.47 -25.88 5.54
CA GLU A 574 -16.43 -25.55 4.56
C GLU A 574 -15.40 -24.56 5.13
N LEU A 575 -15.83 -23.51 5.83
CA LEU A 575 -14.91 -22.55 6.45
C LEU A 575 -13.99 -23.23 7.47
N SER A 576 -14.54 -24.14 8.30
CA SER A 576 -13.76 -24.94 9.24
C SER A 576 -12.73 -25.82 8.50
N ASP A 577 -13.17 -26.53 7.46
CA ASP A 577 -12.31 -27.39 6.63
C ASP A 577 -11.18 -26.61 5.95
N LEU A 578 -11.42 -25.33 5.63
CA LEU A 578 -10.44 -24.42 5.03
C LEU A 578 -9.52 -23.72 6.05
N GLY A 579 -9.63 -24.06 7.34
CA GLY A 579 -8.78 -23.57 8.42
C GLY A 579 -9.27 -22.30 9.12
N VAL A 580 -10.53 -21.88 8.91
CA VAL A 580 -11.12 -20.78 9.70
C VAL A 580 -11.43 -21.29 11.10
N ILE A 581 -10.75 -20.74 12.10
CA ILE A 581 -10.90 -21.16 13.51
C ILE A 581 -11.56 -20.12 14.40
N GLU A 582 -11.67 -18.87 13.94
CA GLU A 582 -12.34 -17.78 14.65
C GLU A 582 -13.10 -16.89 13.66
N ILE A 583 -14.37 -16.64 13.94
CA ILE A 583 -15.18 -15.69 13.17
C ILE A 583 -15.68 -14.60 14.11
N GLN A 584 -15.34 -13.35 13.82
CA GLN A 584 -15.89 -12.21 14.52
C GLN A 584 -17.20 -11.77 13.88
N TYR A 585 -18.27 -11.81 14.68
CA TYR A 585 -19.61 -11.40 14.32
C TYR A 585 -19.95 -10.06 14.97
N GLY A 586 -20.35 -9.08 14.16
CA GLY A 586 -21.03 -7.89 14.66
C GLY A 586 -22.47 -8.23 15.02
N ILE A 587 -22.68 -8.74 16.26
CA ILE A 587 -24.01 -9.06 16.80
C ILE A 587 -24.70 -7.77 17.25
N GLU A 588 -23.95 -6.89 17.90
CA GLU A 588 -24.34 -5.62 18.52
C GLU A 588 -25.36 -5.77 19.65
N SER A 589 -26.48 -6.45 19.41
CA SER A 589 -27.52 -6.76 20.39
C SER A 589 -28.28 -8.03 19.97
N PHE A 590 -28.90 -8.72 20.93
CA PHE A 590 -29.85 -9.79 20.66
C PHE A 590 -31.30 -9.29 20.52
N ASP A 591 -31.56 -8.01 20.83
CA ASP A 591 -32.89 -7.41 20.73
C ASP A 591 -33.16 -6.84 19.34
N TYR A 592 -34.32 -7.20 18.76
CA TYR A 592 -34.71 -6.76 17.42
C TYR A 592 -34.89 -5.24 17.32
N MET A 593 -35.51 -4.62 18.32
CA MET A 593 -35.86 -3.21 18.30
C MET A 593 -34.59 -2.35 18.34
N LEU A 594 -33.60 -2.74 19.15
CA LEU A 594 -32.29 -2.09 19.21
C LEU A 594 -31.56 -2.20 17.86
N LEU A 595 -31.48 -3.40 17.27
CA LEU A 595 -30.85 -3.62 15.97
C LEU A 595 -31.51 -2.86 14.83
N ASN A 596 -32.84 -2.75 14.86
CA ASN A 596 -33.61 -1.95 13.92
C ASN A 596 -33.36 -0.45 14.12
N GLY A 597 -33.27 0.01 15.38
CA GLY A 597 -32.96 1.40 15.73
C GLY A 597 -31.60 1.87 15.20
N VAL A 598 -30.63 0.97 15.08
CA VAL A 598 -29.32 1.26 14.49
C VAL A 598 -29.17 0.87 13.01
N SER A 599 -30.27 0.49 12.34
CA SER A 599 -30.26 0.07 10.92
C SER A 599 -29.26 -1.05 10.60
N LYS A 600 -29.08 -2.02 11.51
CA LYS A 600 -28.18 -3.17 11.28
C LYS A 600 -28.65 -4.05 10.11
N GLY A 601 -29.95 -4.04 9.81
CA GLY A 601 -30.56 -4.76 8.68
C GLY A 601 -30.93 -6.22 8.98
N ILE A 602 -30.86 -6.66 10.24
CA ILE A 602 -31.35 -7.98 10.66
C ILE A 602 -32.88 -7.99 10.67
N LYS A 603 -33.50 -9.02 10.08
CA LYS A 603 -34.97 -9.17 10.04
C LYS A 603 -35.45 -9.79 11.34
N LYS A 604 -36.65 -9.41 11.82
CA LYS A 604 -37.25 -9.95 13.07
C LYS A 604 -37.22 -11.47 13.15
N LYS A 605 -37.55 -12.17 12.05
CA LYS A 605 -37.55 -13.64 11.96
C LYS A 605 -36.18 -14.31 12.10
N GLN A 606 -35.09 -13.55 12.03
CA GLN A 606 -33.72 -14.05 12.13
C GLN A 606 -33.21 -14.02 13.58
N ILE A 607 -33.82 -13.21 14.45
CA ILE A 607 -33.36 -12.97 15.83
C ILE A 607 -33.35 -14.27 16.64
N ASP A 608 -34.44 -15.04 16.57
CA ASP A 608 -34.58 -16.32 17.28
C ASP A 608 -33.54 -17.37 16.85
N LYS A 609 -32.89 -17.17 15.69
CA LYS A 609 -31.85 -18.05 15.16
C LYS A 609 -30.45 -17.67 15.65
N ILE A 610 -30.20 -16.42 16.03
CA ILE A 610 -28.84 -15.92 16.36
C ILE A 610 -28.22 -16.74 17.49
N LYS A 611 -28.96 -16.96 18.59
CA LYS A 611 -28.47 -17.73 19.73
C LYS A 611 -28.05 -19.15 19.33
N LYS A 612 -28.93 -19.87 18.61
CA LYS A 612 -28.67 -21.23 18.12
C LYS A 612 -27.50 -21.26 17.13
N PHE A 613 -27.36 -20.24 16.29
CA PHE A 613 -26.26 -20.12 15.35
C PHE A 613 -24.91 -19.92 16.06
N ILE A 614 -24.84 -19.06 17.08
CA ILE A 614 -23.63 -18.85 17.87
C ILE A 614 -23.21 -20.18 18.52
N MET A 615 -24.15 -20.88 19.15
CA MET A 615 -23.90 -22.20 19.76
C MET A 615 -23.39 -23.21 18.71
N ALA A 616 -24.00 -23.23 17.52
CA ALA A 616 -23.63 -24.14 16.43
C ALA A 616 -22.18 -23.98 15.95
N ASN A 617 -21.53 -22.83 16.15
CA ASN A 617 -20.12 -22.65 15.76
C ASN A 617 -19.20 -23.65 16.48
N ALA A 618 -19.53 -23.99 17.73
CA ALA A 618 -18.80 -24.99 18.50
C ALA A 618 -18.85 -26.39 17.88
N ASP A 619 -19.94 -26.75 17.19
CA ASP A 619 -20.07 -28.02 16.46
C ASP A 619 -19.01 -28.15 15.34
N PHE A 620 -18.53 -27.02 14.82
CA PHE A 620 -17.56 -26.92 13.73
C PHE A 620 -16.15 -26.56 14.22
N ASN A 621 -15.90 -26.53 15.53
CA ASN A 621 -14.64 -26.05 16.14
C ASN A 621 -14.27 -24.62 15.74
N ILE A 622 -15.26 -23.77 15.46
CA ILE A 622 -15.07 -22.35 15.18
C ILE A 622 -15.38 -21.56 16.44
N ILE A 623 -14.45 -20.72 16.86
CA ILE A 623 -14.67 -19.76 17.96
C ILE A 623 -15.55 -18.64 17.42
N ALA A 624 -16.79 -18.56 17.91
CA ALA A 624 -17.66 -17.41 17.69
C ALA A 624 -17.15 -16.23 18.55
N ASN A 625 -16.56 -15.22 17.90
CA ASN A 625 -16.20 -13.96 18.54
C ASN A 625 -17.38 -12.99 18.41
N CYS A 626 -18.21 -12.94 19.45
CA CYS A 626 -19.45 -12.18 19.50
C CYS A 626 -19.17 -10.75 19.96
N SER A 627 -19.27 -9.79 19.03
CA SER A 627 -19.16 -8.36 19.33
C SER A 627 -20.53 -7.79 19.71
N PHE A 628 -20.63 -7.22 20.91
CA PHE A 628 -21.80 -6.50 21.43
C PHE A 628 -21.51 -5.01 21.57
N ILE A 629 -22.57 -4.20 21.51
CA ILE A 629 -22.53 -2.76 21.77
C ILE A 629 -23.52 -2.47 22.90
N LEU A 630 -23.05 -1.90 24.00
CA LEU A 630 -23.88 -1.39 25.09
C LEU A 630 -24.05 0.13 24.98
N GLY A 631 -25.11 0.65 25.58
CA GLY A 631 -25.47 2.07 25.51
C GLY A 631 -26.26 2.42 24.27
N LEU A 632 -26.98 1.47 23.67
CA LEU A 632 -27.89 1.74 22.56
C LEU A 632 -29.18 2.41 23.05
N SER A 633 -29.84 3.15 22.15
CA SER A 633 -31.09 3.83 22.48
C SER A 633 -32.22 2.80 22.60
N GLY A 634 -32.87 2.76 23.77
CA GLY A 634 -33.97 1.85 24.07
C GLY A 634 -33.62 0.69 25.01
N GLU A 635 -32.38 0.61 25.50
CA GLU A 635 -31.99 -0.37 26.52
C GLU A 635 -32.68 -0.07 27.87
N THR A 636 -33.11 -1.14 28.57
CA THR A 636 -33.77 -1.09 29.88
C THR A 636 -33.04 -1.98 30.88
N GLU A 637 -33.42 -1.94 32.16
CA GLU A 637 -32.84 -2.85 33.16
C GLU A 637 -33.10 -4.32 32.84
N GLU A 638 -34.29 -4.64 32.33
CA GLU A 638 -34.68 -5.98 31.91
C GLU A 638 -33.81 -6.48 30.74
N TYR A 639 -33.51 -5.61 29.78
CA TYR A 639 -32.60 -5.96 28.68
C TYR A 639 -31.24 -6.43 29.19
N TYR A 640 -30.71 -5.81 30.24
CA TYR A 640 -29.43 -6.20 30.82
C TYR A 640 -29.48 -7.53 31.57
N ASP A 641 -30.60 -7.83 32.26
CA ASP A 641 -30.82 -9.15 32.86
C ASP A 641 -30.94 -10.25 31.79
N GLU A 642 -31.63 -9.95 30.68
CA GLU A 642 -31.73 -10.83 29.53
C GLU A 642 -30.39 -11.00 28.81
N LEU A 643 -29.58 -9.94 28.70
CA LEU A 643 -28.24 -9.99 28.10
C LEU A 643 -27.33 -10.95 28.86
N PHE A 644 -27.29 -10.85 30.20
CA PHE A 644 -26.47 -11.74 31.00
C PHE A 644 -26.92 -13.19 30.85
N SER A 645 -28.23 -13.43 30.86
CA SER A 645 -28.82 -14.76 30.65
C SER A 645 -28.47 -15.31 29.26
N PHE A 646 -28.57 -14.48 28.21
CA PHE A 646 -28.20 -14.82 26.85
C PHE A 646 -26.72 -15.22 26.75
N VAL A 647 -25.82 -14.41 27.31
CA VAL A 647 -24.38 -14.67 27.30
C VAL A 647 -24.04 -15.96 28.03
N LYS A 648 -24.66 -16.19 29.20
CA LYS A 648 -24.47 -17.42 29.96
C LYS A 648 -24.86 -18.66 29.15
N GLU A 649 -26.04 -18.64 28.52
CA GLU A 649 -26.52 -19.76 27.71
C GLU A 649 -25.56 -20.10 26.54
N ILE A 650 -25.07 -19.09 25.81
CA ILE A 650 -24.14 -19.34 24.69
C ILE A 650 -22.74 -19.78 25.18
N TYR A 651 -22.29 -19.28 26.34
CA TYR A 651 -20.95 -19.56 26.87
C TYR A 651 -20.87 -20.96 27.50
N ASP A 652 -21.93 -21.39 28.17
CA ASP A 652 -22.02 -22.70 28.83
C ASP A 652 -22.33 -23.85 27.85
N TYR A 653 -22.61 -23.54 26.57
CA TYR A 653 -23.01 -24.54 25.58
C TYR A 653 -21.93 -25.60 25.31
N SER A 654 -20.65 -25.20 25.31
CA SER A 654 -19.54 -26.09 24.99
C SER A 654 -18.28 -25.72 25.74
N ASP A 655 -17.72 -26.67 26.51
CA ASP A 655 -16.41 -26.50 27.15
C ASP A 655 -15.24 -26.64 26.17
N LYS A 656 -15.46 -27.25 24.99
CA LYS A 656 -14.41 -27.49 23.99
C LYS A 656 -14.11 -26.25 23.16
N CYS A 657 -15.13 -25.46 22.86
CA CYS A 657 -15.03 -24.29 21.99
C CYS A 657 -15.93 -23.19 22.53
N LYS A 658 -15.40 -22.41 23.48
CA LYS A 658 -16.13 -21.31 24.10
C LYS A 658 -16.14 -20.08 23.19
N PRO A 659 -17.28 -19.37 23.08
CA PRO A 659 -17.32 -18.11 22.36
C PRO A 659 -16.48 -17.03 23.07
N LYS A 660 -15.91 -16.10 22.29
CA LYS A 660 -15.29 -14.88 22.82
C LYS A 660 -16.36 -13.79 22.89
N ILE A 661 -16.58 -13.21 24.07
CA ILE A 661 -17.59 -12.16 24.28
C ILE A 661 -16.94 -10.79 24.28
N TYR A 662 -16.92 -10.13 23.13
CA TYR A 662 -16.27 -8.82 22.96
C TYR A 662 -17.28 -7.69 23.14
N ILE A 663 -17.16 -6.89 24.20
CA ILE A 663 -18.11 -5.81 24.49
C ILE A 663 -17.49 -4.46 24.17
N ASN A 664 -18.25 -3.62 23.47
CA ASN A 664 -17.93 -2.22 23.24
C ASN A 664 -19.05 -1.34 23.78
N PHE A 665 -18.72 -0.09 24.09
CA PHE A 665 -19.69 0.94 24.39
C PHE A 665 -19.92 1.80 23.15
N LEU A 666 -21.19 2.12 22.88
CA LEU A 666 -21.53 3.09 21.86
C LEU A 666 -20.79 4.40 22.17
N THR A 667 -20.05 4.89 21.18
CA THR A 667 -19.24 6.10 21.31
C THR A 667 -19.85 7.18 20.41
N PRO A 668 -20.63 8.12 20.96
CA PRO A 668 -21.20 9.20 20.17
C PRO A 668 -20.09 10.11 19.66
N HIS A 669 -19.93 10.27 18.34
CA HIS A 669 -18.92 11.17 17.81
C HIS A 669 -19.34 12.65 18.02
N PRO A 670 -18.43 13.52 18.54
CA PRO A 670 -18.79 14.87 18.96
C PRO A 670 -18.87 15.88 17.80
N LEU A 671 -18.23 15.58 16.67
CA LEU A 671 -17.75 16.59 15.72
C LEU A 671 -18.39 16.53 14.33
N SER A 672 -19.27 15.56 14.07
CA SER A 672 -19.98 15.46 12.79
C SER A 672 -21.49 15.46 12.97
N SER A 673 -22.14 16.46 12.35
CA SER A 673 -23.60 16.56 12.19
C SER A 673 -24.22 15.36 11.44
N SER A 674 -23.37 14.49 10.90
CA SER A 674 -23.72 13.34 10.05
C SER A 674 -24.16 12.09 10.82
N PHE A 675 -23.79 11.93 12.09
CA PHE A 675 -24.28 10.82 12.91
C PHE A 675 -25.63 11.20 13.52
N LYS A 676 -26.72 11.00 12.77
CA LYS A 676 -28.08 11.36 13.22
C LYS A 676 -28.46 10.75 14.58
N VAL A 677 -27.85 9.63 14.96
CA VAL A 677 -28.09 8.91 16.22
C VAL A 677 -27.55 9.67 17.44
N THR A 678 -26.50 10.49 17.29
CA THR A 678 -25.80 11.09 18.44
C THR A 678 -26.45 12.37 18.96
N ARG A 679 -27.43 12.94 18.25
CA ARG A 679 -28.11 14.19 18.66
C ARG A 679 -28.80 14.10 20.01
N ASN A 680 -29.26 12.91 20.38
CA ASN A 680 -29.99 12.66 21.63
C ASN A 680 -29.11 12.01 22.70
N TYR A 681 -27.79 11.91 22.47
CA TYR A 681 -26.83 11.42 23.45
C TYR A 681 -26.19 12.58 24.19
N LYS A 682 -26.14 12.48 25.51
CA LYS A 682 -25.29 13.31 26.36
C LYS A 682 -23.92 12.68 26.44
N MET A 683 -22.88 13.44 26.11
CA MET A 683 -21.49 13.06 26.34
C MET A 683 -21.07 13.55 27.72
N ILE A 684 -20.23 12.76 28.40
CA ILE A 684 -19.70 13.11 29.73
C ILE A 684 -18.33 13.78 29.66
N THR A 685 -17.62 13.56 28.56
CA THR A 685 -16.33 14.14 28.25
C THR A 685 -16.26 14.45 26.77
N THR A 686 -15.42 15.42 26.44
CA THR A 686 -15.07 15.77 25.08
C THR A 686 -13.61 15.40 24.74
N ASP A 687 -12.85 14.92 25.73
CA ASP A 687 -11.49 14.41 25.55
C ASP A 687 -11.50 13.14 24.69
N LEU A 688 -10.93 13.26 23.48
CA LEU A 688 -10.86 12.19 22.50
C LEU A 688 -10.04 10.98 22.97
N ASN A 689 -9.16 11.12 23.97
CA ASN A 689 -8.39 10.01 24.53
C ASN A 689 -9.29 8.87 25.05
N TYR A 690 -10.51 9.17 25.50
CA TYR A 690 -11.45 8.17 26.01
C TYR A 690 -12.33 7.53 24.93
N PHE A 691 -12.24 7.99 23.68
CA PHE A 691 -13.03 7.50 22.53
C PHE A 691 -12.45 6.21 21.97
N THR A 692 -12.33 5.20 22.82
CA THR A 692 -11.71 3.90 22.54
C THR A 692 -12.73 2.79 22.30
N HIS A 693 -14.02 3.08 22.45
CA HIS A 693 -15.12 2.10 22.52
C HIS A 693 -15.07 1.15 23.73
N LYS A 694 -14.07 1.27 24.61
CA LYS A 694 -13.96 0.45 25.83
C LYS A 694 -14.37 1.16 27.11
N PHE A 695 -14.67 2.45 27.01
CA PHE A 695 -15.20 3.24 28.11
C PHE A 695 -16.56 3.84 27.71
N PRO A 696 -17.54 3.84 28.62
CA PRO A 696 -18.81 4.50 28.41
C PRO A 696 -18.60 6.02 28.52
N ILE A 697 -18.64 6.73 27.40
CA ILE A 697 -18.41 8.18 27.33
C ILE A 697 -19.66 9.00 27.00
N GLY A 698 -20.79 8.32 26.78
CA GLY A 698 -22.05 8.98 26.51
C GLY A 698 -23.23 8.05 26.71
N PHE A 699 -24.39 8.64 26.94
CA PHE A 699 -25.64 7.92 27.20
C PHE A 699 -26.81 8.63 26.54
N TYR A 700 -27.86 7.88 26.24
CA TYR A 700 -29.10 8.42 25.69
C TYR A 700 -29.87 9.18 26.79
N GLU A 701 -30.34 10.39 26.48
CA GLU A 701 -31.11 11.20 27.43
C GLU A 701 -32.50 10.57 27.69
N GLN A 702 -32.79 10.30 28.96
CA GLN A 702 -34.06 9.72 29.46
C GLN A 702 -34.58 10.58 30.63
N GLU A 703 -35.85 10.39 31.03
CA GLU A 703 -36.47 11.11 32.15
C GLU A 703 -35.64 10.97 33.45
N ASP A 704 -35.61 12.05 34.25
CA ASP A 704 -34.75 12.17 35.42
C ASP A 704 -35.00 11.03 36.45
N GLY A 705 -33.93 10.34 36.85
CA GLY A 705 -33.95 9.22 37.80
C GLY A 705 -33.85 7.83 37.15
N VAL A 706 -34.58 7.58 36.06
CA VAL A 706 -34.57 6.27 35.35
C VAL A 706 -33.25 6.04 34.61
N GLY A 707 -32.65 7.10 34.09
CA GLY A 707 -31.36 6.99 33.39
C GLY A 707 -30.21 6.50 34.29
N TYR A 708 -30.23 6.82 35.59
CA TYR A 708 -29.17 6.38 36.51
C TYR A 708 -29.19 4.87 36.70
N THR A 709 -30.37 4.30 37.00
CA THR A 709 -30.51 2.88 37.32
C THR A 709 -30.17 2.00 36.12
N ILE A 710 -30.55 2.42 34.91
CA ILE A 710 -30.18 1.72 33.66
C ILE A 710 -28.67 1.77 33.43
N ARG A 711 -28.01 2.92 33.65
CA ARG A 711 -26.55 3.04 33.52
C ARG A 711 -25.82 2.19 34.54
N GLU A 712 -26.26 2.19 35.80
CA GLU A 712 -25.71 1.34 36.84
C GLU A 712 -25.85 -0.15 36.46
N LYS A 713 -27.04 -0.55 36.02
CA LYS A 713 -27.31 -1.92 35.55
C LYS A 713 -26.44 -2.33 34.36
N MET A 714 -26.18 -1.42 33.41
CA MET A 714 -25.28 -1.66 32.28
C MET A 714 -23.87 -2.03 32.76
N ILE A 715 -23.31 -1.22 33.66
CA ILE A 715 -21.94 -1.40 34.17
C ILE A 715 -21.83 -2.69 35.00
N ASP A 716 -22.82 -2.95 35.85
CA ASP A 716 -22.86 -4.17 36.65
C ASP A 716 -22.97 -5.43 35.77
N THR A 717 -23.74 -5.34 34.68
CA THR A 717 -23.88 -6.45 33.73
C THR A 717 -22.60 -6.68 32.93
N TYR A 718 -21.93 -5.61 32.49
CA TYR A 718 -20.61 -5.67 31.86
C TYR A 718 -19.59 -6.40 32.76
N GLU A 719 -19.46 -5.97 34.02
CA GLU A 719 -18.54 -6.58 34.99
C GLU A 719 -18.91 -8.05 35.28
N LYS A 720 -20.20 -8.38 35.41
CA LYS A 720 -20.67 -9.76 35.56
C LYS A 720 -20.28 -10.63 34.38
N ILE A 721 -20.48 -10.16 33.14
CA ILE A 721 -20.10 -10.90 31.93
C ILE A 721 -18.60 -11.16 31.91
N ILE A 722 -17.78 -10.15 32.21
CA ILE A 722 -16.32 -10.27 32.15
C ILE A 722 -15.80 -11.31 33.14
N ARG A 723 -16.26 -11.23 34.39
CA ARG A 723 -15.91 -12.20 35.43
C ARG A 723 -16.40 -13.60 35.07
N TYR A 724 -17.60 -13.72 34.51
CA TYR A 724 -18.18 -15.00 34.13
C TYR A 724 -17.43 -15.68 32.98
N THR A 725 -16.98 -14.88 32.01
CA THR A 725 -16.41 -15.37 30.74
C THR A 725 -14.87 -15.36 30.71
N ASP A 726 -14.24 -14.84 31.76
CA ASP A 726 -12.80 -14.58 31.86
C ASP A 726 -12.26 -13.79 30.65
N SER A 727 -12.95 -12.69 30.31
CA SER A 727 -12.69 -11.91 29.09
C SER A 727 -11.92 -10.60 29.32
N THR A 728 -11.21 -10.50 30.44
CA THR A 728 -10.45 -9.29 30.85
C THR A 728 -9.39 -8.86 29.84
N LYS A 729 -8.83 -9.80 29.07
CA LYS A 729 -7.86 -9.58 27.98
C LYS A 729 -8.37 -8.62 26.90
N PHE A 730 -9.67 -8.57 26.65
CA PHE A 730 -10.26 -7.74 25.59
C PHE A 730 -11.43 -6.86 26.05
N ASN A 731 -11.84 -6.98 27.31
CA ASN A 731 -12.80 -6.13 27.99
C ASN A 731 -12.17 -5.62 29.31
N PRO A 732 -11.59 -4.41 29.32
CA PRO A 732 -10.91 -3.89 30.51
C PRO A 732 -11.89 -3.64 31.66
N SER A 733 -11.45 -3.79 32.91
CA SER A 733 -12.29 -3.41 34.05
C SER A 733 -12.50 -1.89 34.08
N LEU A 734 -13.72 -1.47 34.43
CA LEU A 734 -14.07 -0.05 34.52
C LEU A 734 -13.81 0.53 35.92
N ARG A 735 -13.66 -0.33 36.94
CA ARG A 735 -13.49 0.07 38.35
C ARG A 735 -12.03 0.16 38.80
N GLU A 736 -11.08 -0.04 37.90
CA GLU A 736 -9.64 0.06 38.17
C GLU A 736 -9.00 1.20 37.36
N GLY A 737 -8.09 1.97 37.97
CA GLY A 737 -7.35 3.05 37.31
C GLY A 737 -8.14 4.37 37.14
N ILE A 738 -7.74 5.15 36.13
CA ILE A 738 -8.28 6.50 35.80
C ILE A 738 -9.78 6.47 35.40
N GLY A 739 -10.35 5.26 35.23
CA GLY A 739 -11.75 5.04 34.90
C GLY A 739 -12.75 5.36 36.02
N TYR A 740 -12.33 5.45 37.29
CA TYR A 740 -13.26 5.59 38.42
C TYR A 740 -14.03 6.93 38.40
N GLU A 741 -13.33 8.07 38.24
CA GLU A 741 -13.97 9.39 38.17
C GLU A 741 -14.85 9.54 36.92
N HIS A 742 -14.41 9.00 35.78
CA HIS A 742 -15.18 8.94 34.54
C HIS A 742 -16.45 8.09 34.70
N LEU A 743 -16.33 6.97 35.40
CA LEU A 743 -17.45 6.07 35.66
C LEU A 743 -18.48 6.73 36.58
N GLU A 744 -18.05 7.43 37.63
CA GLU A 744 -18.97 8.20 38.48
C GLU A 744 -19.68 9.30 37.68
N ALA A 745 -18.95 10.03 36.83
CA ALA A 745 -19.53 11.04 35.95
C ALA A 745 -20.58 10.45 34.99
N PHE A 746 -20.27 9.28 34.42
CA PHE A 746 -21.18 8.51 33.60
C PHE A 746 -22.44 8.12 34.35
N LEU A 747 -22.31 7.55 35.55
CA LEU A 747 -23.45 7.09 36.34
C LEU A 747 -24.37 8.24 36.72
N VAL A 748 -23.83 9.32 37.30
CA VAL A 748 -24.61 10.48 37.77
C VAL A 748 -25.20 11.28 36.60
N GLY A 749 -24.65 11.14 35.39
CA GLY A 749 -25.12 11.87 34.20
C GLY A 749 -24.74 13.35 34.22
N ASN A 750 -23.73 13.72 35.00
CA ASN A 750 -23.21 15.07 35.05
C ASN A 750 -22.44 15.37 33.77
N LYS A 751 -23.00 16.30 33.00
CA LYS A 751 -22.35 16.96 31.88
C LYS A 751 -21.22 17.79 32.48
N TYR A 752 -19.98 17.68 32.00
CA TYR A 752 -18.84 18.58 32.31
C TYR A 752 -17.98 18.28 33.54
N ILE A 753 -17.87 17.04 34.05
CA ILE A 753 -16.94 16.77 35.17
C ILE A 753 -15.46 16.96 34.78
N LEU A 754 -15.12 16.95 33.48
CA LEU A 754 -13.72 16.88 33.04
C LEU A 754 -13.35 17.88 31.91
N ASP A 755 -14.04 19.01 31.84
CA ASP A 755 -13.62 20.10 30.95
C ASP A 755 -12.53 20.94 31.63
N ASP A 756 -11.36 21.06 31.00
CA ASP A 756 -10.41 22.14 31.30
C ASP A 756 -10.92 23.44 30.63
N PRO A 757 -11.24 24.50 31.39
CA PRO A 757 -11.80 25.74 30.86
C PRO A 757 -10.88 26.54 29.93
N GLN A 758 -9.60 26.17 29.76
CA GLN A 758 -8.66 26.98 28.99
C GLN A 758 -8.58 26.67 27.48
N LEU A 759 -9.31 25.68 26.95
CA LEU A 759 -9.28 25.38 25.51
C LEU A 759 -10.62 24.85 24.97
N PRO A 760 -11.23 25.48 23.95
CA PRO A 760 -12.11 24.78 23.01
C PRO A 760 -11.25 24.00 21.99
N ASN A 761 -10.27 23.23 22.49
CA ASN A 761 -9.17 22.63 21.73
C ASN A 761 -8.72 21.32 22.43
N TYR A 762 -9.25 20.18 22.00
CA TYR A 762 -9.21 18.89 22.71
C TYR A 762 -7.84 18.28 23.06
N CYS A 763 -6.70 18.91 22.76
CA CYS A 763 -5.39 18.24 22.89
C CYS A 763 -4.20 19.16 23.25
N GLU A 764 -4.35 20.24 24.03
CA GLU A 764 -3.19 20.85 24.71
C GLU A 764 -3.35 20.89 26.23
N GLY A 765 -2.32 20.41 26.93
CA GLY A 765 -1.83 21.04 28.14
C GLY A 765 -0.47 21.65 27.81
N GLU A 766 -0.22 22.87 28.26
CA GLU A 766 1.09 23.32 28.73
C GLU A 766 0.92 23.74 30.20
#